data_AF-A0A505HV11-F1
#
_entry.id   AF-A0A505HV11-F1
#
_cell.length_a   1.000
_cell.length_b   1.000
_cell.length_c   1.000
_cell.angle_alpha   90.00
_cell.angle_beta   90.00
_cell.angle_gamma   90.00
#
_symmetry.space_group_name_H-M   'P 1'
#
loop_
_entity.id
_entity.type
_entity.pdbx_description
1 polymer ?
#
loop_
_entity_poly.entity_id
_entity_poly.type
_entity_poly.pdbx_seq_one_letter_code
_entity_poly.pdbx_strand_id
1 'polypeptide(L)'
;MTTHSSSPFHLRPAKSTPTDHAFILSAFDSSLPLLASIGSHEQWGSTPFSQRGDFPQETLKELDQSEEYRLTGKSNMDSLRIFIVEREYHHDDEEHTESLSSHLRVTSDGQCFLPVGFAYVRENWIPKADYPVKSADEHQFTQRQKMAATQRVVIIGAGIVGANLADELVTRGWQDITVVEQGPLNLPGGSTSHAPGLVFQTNGSKTMTRLAQYTVDKLRSLSDENGMPCFNSIGGLEVATTPARVEELKRKLGYAMSWGVDARLLTKEECLEKYPLLNKDLVLAGLHTPTDGLALAARATQLLIARTQQAGVRYRDSTLVTGIEQTGSRVTGVRTSQGIIPADIVISCAGFWGVEIGAMAGVAIPLLPLAHQYAKTTTVPALANRDVNHRPNGMNASMPILRHQDQDLYYREHGDQVGIGYYGHRPMPVVAASLGQTPEHVDEKHMPSRLEFTAQDFAPAWKASQELLPVLRETQLEDGFNGIFSFTPDGGPLVGQASNLDGFYVAEAVWVTHSAGVARSMAELLTDGASTIDLTECELSRFEEVQLSRDYVNETSQQNFVEIYDILHPLQPRESPRQLRVSPFYEKQRALGAFFLELGGWERPFWYEANAQLLHALPAQWQPPPRDTWSSRYTSPITAVEAWKTRNAVAMYDLTSFHRVQVSGPGAATLLQRLTTSDITAPPGAITHTLLLNRQGKIRSDIFVARLEPDLFQIGANTATDVAYLAVEARRQRQHTPTQWVQVSDITGSTCCIGLWGPRSRAVIRAVSNDDFSTTALPYMSVKRATIAGIPITALRKSYVGELGWEVQTSAEYGSRLWDALWQAGKPHGLIAAGRSAMNALRLEKGIRTYGVDMTTEHDPLEAGVFHLVDLDKKEEYVGKAALQSAAQRKQPPLRRLRCLTIDDGHSMVMGKEPVYFGGKPVGYVTTAVFSYTTKRPAAYAWLPGRVREGDAVVIEYFGRQVKATVSADPLFDPRGSKLHREDTGADGFETPLKNRL
;
A
#
# COMPACT_ATOMS: atom_id res chain seq x y z
N MET A 1 4.59 -33.09 5.02
CA MET A 1 4.34 -33.58 6.39
C MET A 1 5.68 -33.79 7.07
N THR A 2 6.07 -32.86 7.94
CA THR A 2 6.91 -33.06 9.13
C THR A 2 6.58 -31.89 10.05
N THR A 3 6.24 -32.25 11.28
CA THR A 3 5.42 -31.50 12.24
C THR A 3 6.27 -30.87 13.33
N HIS A 4 6.08 -29.58 13.60
CA HIS A 4 6.09 -29.03 14.96
C HIS A 4 5.25 -27.75 15.01
N SER A 5 3.93 -27.93 15.05
CA SER A 5 2.99 -26.98 15.66
C SER A 5 1.97 -27.83 16.40
N SER A 6 1.85 -27.67 17.72
CA SER A 6 0.88 -28.37 18.55
C SER A 6 -0.54 -27.85 18.28
N SER A 7 -1.09 -28.22 17.12
CA SER A 7 -2.53 -28.20 16.89
C SER A 7 -3.11 -29.41 17.61
N PRO A 8 -4.15 -29.27 18.45
CA PRO A 8 -4.82 -30.41 19.09
C PRO A 8 -5.59 -31.29 18.09
N PHE A 9 -5.59 -30.92 16.80
CA PHE A 9 -6.28 -31.63 15.73
C PHE A 9 -5.30 -32.34 14.81
N HIS A 10 -5.61 -33.61 14.53
CA HIS A 10 -4.88 -34.51 13.65
C HIS A 10 -5.74 -34.82 12.42
N LEU A 11 -5.16 -34.69 11.24
CA LEU A 11 -5.76 -35.17 9.99
C LEU A 11 -5.28 -36.59 9.72
N ARG A 12 -6.21 -37.53 9.59
CA ARG A 12 -5.90 -38.87 9.08
C ARG A 12 -6.75 -39.20 7.85
N PRO A 13 -6.26 -40.04 6.94
CA PRO A 13 -7.12 -40.59 5.90
C PRO A 13 -8.30 -41.35 6.52
N ALA A 14 -9.49 -41.17 5.96
CA ALA A 14 -10.65 -41.99 6.29
C ALA A 14 -10.44 -43.40 5.72
N LYS A 15 -10.96 -44.42 6.41
CA LYS A 15 -10.91 -45.82 5.99
C LYS A 15 -12.33 -46.35 5.78
N SER A 16 -12.50 -47.36 4.96
CA SER A 16 -13.78 -48.04 4.76
C SER A 16 -14.11 -48.97 5.95
N THR A 17 -14.30 -48.36 7.11
CA THR A 17 -14.74 -49.02 8.33
C THR A 17 -16.15 -48.55 8.67
N PRO A 18 -16.99 -49.38 9.32
CA PRO A 18 -18.33 -48.98 9.73
C PRO A 18 -18.34 -47.70 10.59
N THR A 19 -17.32 -47.53 11.44
CA THR A 19 -17.18 -46.37 12.33
C THR A 19 -16.92 -45.07 11.57
N ASP A 20 -15.97 -45.07 10.63
CA ASP A 20 -15.64 -43.91 9.80
C ASP A 20 -16.81 -43.53 8.89
N HIS A 21 -17.45 -44.53 8.29
CA HIS A 21 -18.62 -44.32 7.44
C HIS A 21 -19.80 -43.71 8.24
N ALA A 22 -20.10 -44.26 9.42
CA ALA A 22 -21.15 -43.72 10.29
C ALA A 22 -20.85 -42.29 10.75
N PHE A 23 -19.59 -41.99 11.09
CA PHE A 23 -19.17 -40.64 11.46
C PHE A 23 -19.38 -39.65 10.33
N ILE A 24 -18.93 -39.99 9.11
CA ILE A 24 -19.08 -39.12 7.93
C ILE A 24 -20.55 -38.81 7.66
N LEU A 25 -21.42 -39.83 7.70
CA LEU A 25 -22.87 -39.63 7.52
C LEU A 25 -23.48 -38.75 8.61
N SER A 26 -23.11 -38.97 9.87
CA SER A 26 -23.55 -38.14 11.01
C SER A 26 -23.10 -36.69 10.85
N ALA A 27 -21.88 -36.46 10.38
CA ALA A 27 -21.35 -35.14 10.11
C ALA A 27 -22.11 -34.44 8.96
N PHE A 28 -22.51 -35.16 7.90
CA PHE A 28 -23.43 -34.63 6.89
C PHE A 28 -24.80 -34.28 7.46
N ASP A 29 -25.39 -35.15 8.27
CA ASP A 29 -26.69 -34.90 8.90
C ASP A 29 -26.66 -33.65 9.81
N SER A 30 -25.61 -33.49 10.60
CA SER A 30 -25.44 -32.33 11.49
C SER A 30 -25.24 -31.01 10.73
N SER A 31 -24.92 -31.05 9.44
CA SER A 31 -24.83 -29.86 8.59
C SER A 31 -26.18 -29.35 8.09
N LEU A 32 -27.25 -30.15 8.17
CA LEU A 32 -28.59 -29.78 7.66
C LEU A 32 -29.17 -28.51 8.28
N PRO A 33 -29.12 -28.29 9.61
CA PRO A 33 -29.57 -27.04 10.22
C PRO A 33 -28.81 -25.81 9.70
N LEU A 34 -27.51 -25.95 9.45
CA LEU A 34 -26.70 -24.89 8.86
C LEU A 34 -27.12 -24.62 7.41
N LEU A 35 -27.29 -25.67 6.59
CA LEU A 35 -27.75 -25.56 5.21
C LEU A 35 -29.16 -24.92 5.13
N ALA A 36 -30.02 -25.22 6.10
CA ALA A 36 -31.32 -24.57 6.26
C ALA A 36 -31.16 -23.07 6.58
N SER A 37 -30.27 -22.72 7.51
CA SER A 37 -30.04 -21.33 7.93
C SER A 37 -29.52 -20.41 6.81
N ILE A 38 -28.83 -20.98 5.83
CA ILE A 38 -28.31 -20.25 4.65
C ILE A 38 -29.25 -20.29 3.43
N GLY A 39 -30.47 -20.81 3.60
CA GLY A 39 -31.50 -20.83 2.54
C GLY A 39 -31.31 -21.90 1.48
N SER A 40 -30.39 -22.85 1.66
CA SER A 40 -30.11 -23.93 0.69
C SER A 40 -31.05 -25.14 0.83
N HIS A 41 -32.13 -24.99 1.62
CA HIS A 41 -33.05 -26.08 1.94
C HIS A 41 -33.84 -26.59 0.72
N GLU A 42 -34.06 -25.77 -0.30
CA GLU A 42 -34.69 -26.20 -1.57
C GLU A 42 -33.76 -27.08 -2.41
N GLN A 43 -32.45 -26.82 -2.37
CA GLN A 43 -31.46 -27.58 -3.13
C GLN A 43 -31.18 -28.94 -2.50
N TRP A 44 -31.10 -28.99 -1.17
CA TRP A 44 -30.69 -30.20 -0.47
C TRP A 44 -31.89 -30.92 0.17
N GLY A 45 -32.99 -30.27 0.54
CA GLY A 45 -34.11 -30.90 1.24
C GLY A 45 -33.89 -31.06 2.76
N SER A 46 -34.94 -31.44 3.50
CA SER A 46 -34.96 -31.57 4.98
C SER A 46 -34.55 -32.94 5.53
N THR A 47 -34.63 -34.00 4.73
CA THR A 47 -34.37 -35.36 5.20
C THR A 47 -32.90 -35.50 5.61
N PRO A 48 -32.53 -36.14 6.74
CA PRO A 48 -31.15 -36.51 7.04
C PRO A 48 -30.48 -37.21 5.85
N PHE A 49 -29.26 -36.82 5.49
CA PHE A 49 -28.47 -37.45 4.43
C PHE A 49 -28.29 -38.95 4.65
N SER A 50 -28.12 -39.39 5.90
CA SER A 50 -28.08 -40.81 6.27
C SER A 50 -29.37 -41.58 5.92
N GLN A 51 -30.48 -40.87 5.71
CA GLN A 51 -31.80 -41.44 5.40
C GLN A 51 -32.22 -41.18 3.94
N ARG A 52 -31.35 -40.60 3.10
CA ARG A 52 -31.65 -40.30 1.70
C ARG A 52 -31.19 -41.40 0.77
N GLY A 53 -32.15 -42.13 0.22
CA GLY A 53 -31.96 -42.96 -0.98
C GLY A 53 -30.64 -43.74 -1.02
N ASP A 54 -29.84 -43.47 -2.03
CA ASP A 54 -28.52 -44.05 -2.32
C ASP A 54 -27.34 -43.30 -1.66
N PHE A 55 -27.58 -42.21 -0.93
CA PHE A 55 -26.52 -41.36 -0.38
C PHE A 55 -25.56 -42.09 0.60
N PRO A 56 -26.05 -42.98 1.50
CA PRO A 56 -25.15 -43.83 2.29
C PRO A 56 -24.31 -44.79 1.43
N GLN A 57 -24.87 -45.31 0.32
CA GLN A 57 -24.16 -46.24 -0.55
C GLN A 57 -23.10 -45.52 -1.40
N GLU A 58 -23.40 -44.34 -1.92
CA GLU A 58 -22.42 -43.52 -2.65
C GLU A 58 -21.32 -42.98 -1.73
N THR A 59 -21.65 -42.56 -0.50
CA THR A 59 -20.64 -42.17 0.49
C THR A 59 -19.68 -43.32 0.79
N LEU A 60 -20.19 -44.55 0.95
CA LEU A 60 -19.35 -45.73 1.17
C LEU A 60 -18.45 -46.03 -0.03
N LYS A 61 -19.00 -45.94 -1.25
CA LYS A 61 -18.24 -46.15 -2.49
C LYS A 61 -17.15 -45.11 -2.69
N GLU A 62 -17.41 -43.84 -2.37
CA GLU A 62 -16.41 -42.77 -2.38
C GLU A 62 -15.30 -43.01 -1.34
N LEU A 63 -15.67 -43.55 -0.17
CA LEU A 63 -14.73 -43.92 0.88
C LEU A 63 -13.86 -45.12 0.49
N ASP A 64 -14.46 -46.15 -0.13
CA ASP A 64 -13.75 -47.30 -0.70
C ASP A 64 -12.73 -46.86 -1.76
N GLN A 65 -13.13 -45.96 -2.66
CA GLN A 65 -12.26 -45.44 -3.71
C GLN A 65 -11.14 -44.54 -3.17
N SER A 66 -11.42 -43.73 -2.15
CA SER A 66 -10.40 -42.95 -1.45
C SER A 66 -9.38 -43.87 -0.78
N GLU A 67 -9.82 -44.97 -0.19
CA GLU A 67 -8.92 -45.97 0.39
C GLU A 67 -8.14 -46.76 -0.68
N GLU A 68 -8.78 -47.13 -1.79
CA GLU A 68 -8.13 -47.77 -2.94
C GLU A 68 -7.04 -46.85 -3.52
N TYR A 69 -7.33 -45.57 -3.72
CA TYR A 69 -6.35 -44.58 -4.18
C TYR A 69 -5.20 -44.44 -3.19
N ARG A 70 -5.47 -44.42 -1.88
CA ARG A 70 -4.42 -44.36 -0.84
C ARG A 70 -3.52 -45.59 -0.87
N LEU A 71 -4.08 -46.77 -1.09
CA LEU A 71 -3.34 -48.04 -1.07
C LEU A 71 -2.59 -48.31 -2.39
N THR A 72 -3.14 -47.88 -3.52
CA THR A 72 -2.67 -48.31 -4.86
C THR A 72 -2.24 -47.15 -5.77
N GLY A 73 -2.59 -45.91 -5.45
CA GLY A 73 -2.40 -44.75 -6.32
C GLY A 73 -3.36 -44.70 -7.53
N LYS A 74 -4.37 -45.57 -7.58
CA LYS A 74 -5.35 -45.67 -8.68
C LYS A 74 -6.78 -45.54 -8.15
N SER A 75 -7.63 -44.80 -8.86
CA SER A 75 -9.07 -44.70 -8.59
C SER A 75 -9.81 -44.38 -9.89
N ASN A 76 -11.04 -44.86 -10.02
CA ASN A 76 -11.93 -44.59 -11.16
C ASN A 76 -12.67 -43.25 -11.05
N MET A 77 -12.50 -42.50 -9.95
CA MET A 77 -12.98 -41.12 -9.79
C MET A 77 -11.80 -40.15 -9.61
N ASP A 78 -11.89 -38.97 -10.23
CA ASP A 78 -10.91 -37.87 -10.15
C ASP A 78 -10.33 -37.73 -8.73
N SER A 79 -9.03 -38.03 -8.56
CA SER A 79 -8.25 -38.21 -7.33
C SER A 79 -8.94 -37.80 -6.01
N LEU A 80 -9.96 -38.55 -5.60
CA LEU A 80 -10.75 -38.28 -4.39
C LEU A 80 -9.99 -38.77 -3.15
N ARG A 81 -9.78 -37.87 -2.19
CA ARG A 81 -9.20 -38.18 -0.88
C ARG A 81 -10.11 -37.66 0.23
N ILE A 82 -10.49 -38.55 1.13
CA ILE A 82 -11.28 -38.24 2.32
C ILE A 82 -10.38 -38.31 3.55
N PHE A 83 -10.40 -37.27 4.37
CA PHE A 83 -9.68 -37.20 5.64
C PHE A 83 -10.66 -36.99 6.79
N ILE A 84 -10.42 -37.64 7.92
CA ILE A 84 -11.08 -37.36 9.19
C ILE A 84 -10.16 -36.46 10.02
N VAL A 85 -10.73 -35.39 10.54
CA VAL A 85 -10.11 -34.51 11.53
C VAL A 85 -10.46 -35.07 12.90
N GLU A 86 -9.46 -35.46 13.66
CA GLU A 86 -9.61 -35.99 15.02
C GLU A 86 -8.93 -35.06 16.03
N ARG A 87 -9.46 -34.99 17.25
CA ARG A 87 -8.81 -34.34 18.40
C ARG A 87 -8.40 -35.40 19.41
N GLU A 88 -7.25 -35.24 20.07
CA GLU A 88 -6.87 -36.11 21.19
C GLU A 88 -7.86 -35.93 22.35
N TYR A 89 -8.36 -37.05 22.90
CA TYR A 89 -9.38 -37.10 23.94
C TYR A 89 -8.78 -37.67 25.24
N HIS A 90 -8.91 -36.92 26.34
CA HIS A 90 -8.47 -37.36 27.67
C HIS A 90 -9.69 -37.62 28.56
N HIS A 91 -9.62 -38.67 29.38
CA HIS A 91 -10.76 -39.18 30.16
C HIS A 91 -11.32 -38.18 31.20
N ASP A 92 -10.60 -37.09 31.49
CA ASP A 92 -10.98 -36.04 32.45
C ASP A 92 -11.83 -34.90 31.84
N ASP A 93 -12.15 -34.94 30.53
CA ASP A 93 -13.05 -33.97 29.89
C ASP A 93 -14.53 -34.29 30.25
N GLU A 94 -15.05 -33.69 31.33
CA GLU A 94 -16.37 -33.94 31.97
C GLU A 94 -17.64 -33.55 31.16
N GLU A 95 -17.62 -33.51 29.82
CA GLU A 95 -18.81 -33.21 29.01
C GLU A 95 -19.25 -34.39 28.10
N HIS A 96 -20.38 -35.00 28.47
CA HIS A 96 -21.24 -35.87 27.65
C HIS A 96 -20.66 -37.22 27.14
N THR A 97 -20.46 -38.17 28.05
CA THR A 97 -19.91 -39.51 27.76
C THR A 97 -20.86 -40.56 27.16
N GLU A 98 -22.14 -40.27 26.91
CA GLU A 98 -23.07 -41.30 26.37
C GLU A 98 -23.34 -41.23 24.85
N SER A 99 -23.03 -40.12 24.15
CA SER A 99 -23.22 -40.04 22.68
C SER A 99 -21.93 -40.10 21.85
N LEU A 100 -20.78 -39.77 22.45
CA LEU A 100 -19.49 -39.65 21.76
C LEU A 100 -18.67 -40.94 21.73
N SER A 101 -19.06 -41.95 22.51
CA SER A 101 -18.33 -43.23 22.64
C SER A 101 -18.32 -44.08 21.36
N SER A 102 -19.30 -43.88 20.47
CA SER A 102 -19.47 -44.69 19.25
C SER A 102 -18.45 -44.39 18.14
N HIS A 103 -17.81 -43.22 18.18
CA HIS A 103 -16.83 -42.78 17.17
C HIS A 103 -15.40 -42.64 17.71
N LEU A 104 -15.18 -42.95 18.99
CA LEU A 104 -13.86 -42.85 19.61
C LEU A 104 -12.91 -43.89 19.01
N ARG A 105 -11.77 -43.42 18.48
CA ARG A 105 -10.71 -44.30 17.97
C ARG A 105 -9.63 -44.46 19.02
N VAL A 106 -9.35 -45.69 19.43
CA VAL A 106 -8.24 -46.02 20.31
C VAL A 106 -7.09 -46.56 19.47
N THR A 107 -5.92 -45.93 19.54
CA THR A 107 -4.70 -46.42 18.88
C THR A 107 -4.09 -47.59 19.66
N SER A 108 -3.18 -48.32 19.02
CA SER A 108 -2.52 -49.50 19.63
C SER A 108 -1.70 -49.19 20.88
N ASP A 109 -1.31 -47.93 21.07
CA ASP A 109 -0.61 -47.38 22.25
C ASP A 109 -1.56 -46.79 23.31
N GLY A 110 -2.89 -46.94 23.14
CA GLY A 110 -3.89 -46.56 24.12
C GLY A 110 -4.36 -45.10 24.07
N GLN A 111 -3.86 -44.29 23.14
CA GLN A 111 -4.37 -42.92 22.95
C GLN A 111 -5.77 -42.94 22.34
N CYS A 112 -6.63 -42.05 22.82
CA CYS A 112 -8.01 -41.91 22.35
C CYS A 112 -8.13 -40.67 21.47
N PHE A 113 -8.75 -40.82 20.31
CA PHE A 113 -9.00 -39.73 19.37
C PHE A 113 -10.49 -39.64 19.08
N LEU A 114 -11.04 -38.42 19.15
CA LEU A 114 -12.43 -38.13 18.82
C LEU A 114 -12.48 -37.45 17.44
N PRO A 115 -13.16 -38.06 16.45
CA PRO A 115 -13.48 -37.39 15.20
C PRO A 115 -14.35 -36.15 15.44
N VAL A 116 -13.93 -35.00 14.92
CA VAL A 116 -14.62 -33.70 15.08
C VAL A 116 -15.00 -33.05 13.75
N GLY A 117 -14.52 -33.60 12.64
CA GLY A 117 -14.90 -33.19 11.30
C GLY A 117 -14.26 -34.08 10.25
N PHE A 118 -14.55 -33.83 8.98
CA PHE A 118 -13.93 -34.53 7.86
C PHE A 118 -13.80 -33.58 6.67
N ALA A 119 -12.89 -33.90 5.76
CA ALA A 119 -12.56 -33.07 4.61
C ALA A 119 -12.46 -33.94 3.34
N TYR A 120 -12.97 -33.40 2.23
CA TYR A 120 -12.80 -33.96 0.89
C TYR A 120 -11.80 -33.16 0.09
N VAL A 121 -10.93 -33.85 -0.63
CA VAL A 121 -10.03 -33.26 -1.62
C VAL A 121 -10.20 -34.02 -2.93
N ARG A 122 -10.71 -33.35 -3.97
CA ARG A 122 -10.68 -33.85 -5.36
C ARG A 122 -9.68 -33.03 -6.15
N GLU A 123 -8.71 -33.67 -6.81
CA GLU A 123 -7.94 -32.97 -7.83
C GLU A 123 -8.86 -32.72 -9.03
N ASN A 124 -9.08 -31.45 -9.39
CA ASN A 124 -9.90 -30.97 -10.54
C ASN A 124 -11.41 -30.73 -10.33
N TRP A 125 -11.92 -30.55 -9.10
CA TRP A 125 -13.32 -30.10 -8.94
C TRP A 125 -13.50 -28.61 -9.28
N ILE A 126 -13.97 -28.33 -10.50
CA ILE A 126 -14.62 -27.08 -10.91
C ILE A 126 -16.13 -27.32 -10.79
N PRO A 127 -16.92 -26.47 -10.10
CA PRO A 127 -18.36 -26.66 -10.04
C PRO A 127 -18.96 -26.53 -11.44
N LYS A 128 -19.46 -27.63 -12.01
CA LYS A 128 -20.36 -27.56 -13.18
C LYS A 128 -21.72 -27.12 -12.68
N ALA A 129 -22.06 -25.86 -12.93
CA ALA A 129 -23.44 -25.40 -12.81
C ALA A 129 -24.21 -25.86 -14.06
N ASP A 130 -24.86 -27.02 -13.99
CA ASP A 130 -25.83 -27.44 -15.01
C ASP A 130 -27.11 -26.59 -14.85
N TYR A 131 -27.18 -25.49 -15.58
CA TYR A 131 -28.45 -24.85 -15.94
C TYR A 131 -28.62 -24.91 -17.45
N PRO A 132 -29.78 -25.36 -17.97
CA PRO A 132 -30.01 -25.45 -19.40
C PRO A 132 -30.24 -24.05 -19.98
N VAL A 133 -29.18 -23.38 -20.41
CA VAL A 133 -29.28 -22.21 -21.29
C VAL A 133 -29.29 -22.73 -22.73
N LYS A 134 -30.39 -22.46 -23.45
CA LYS A 134 -30.57 -22.85 -24.84
C LYS A 134 -29.45 -22.28 -25.73
N SER A 135 -28.66 -23.20 -26.27
CA SER A 135 -27.90 -23.18 -27.53
C SER A 135 -27.90 -21.87 -28.37
N ALA A 136 -26.75 -21.18 -28.40
CA ALA A 136 -26.16 -20.56 -29.60
C ALA A 136 -24.75 -19.98 -29.34
N ASP A 137 -24.40 -19.64 -28.09
CA ASP A 137 -23.19 -18.83 -27.81
C ASP A 137 -21.94 -19.62 -27.35
N GLU A 138 -22.04 -20.90 -27.02
CA GLU A 138 -20.90 -21.68 -26.49
C GLU A 138 -19.78 -21.91 -27.51
N HIS A 139 -20.09 -21.98 -28.81
CA HIS A 139 -19.07 -22.14 -29.85
C HIS A 139 -18.26 -20.85 -30.09
N GLN A 140 -18.81 -19.67 -29.79
CA GLN A 140 -18.05 -18.41 -29.90
C GLN A 140 -17.25 -18.10 -28.63
N PHE A 141 -17.72 -18.52 -27.45
CA PHE A 141 -17.01 -18.31 -26.19
C PHE A 141 -15.78 -19.21 -26.03
N THR A 142 -15.88 -20.49 -26.41
CA THR A 142 -14.75 -21.44 -26.32
C THR A 142 -13.71 -21.26 -27.42
N GLN A 143 -14.08 -20.79 -28.61
CA GLN A 143 -13.09 -20.42 -29.64
C GLN A 143 -12.37 -19.10 -29.34
N ARG A 144 -13.03 -18.12 -28.69
CA ARG A 144 -12.35 -16.86 -28.30
C ARG A 144 -11.38 -17.03 -27.12
N GLN A 145 -11.63 -17.97 -26.19
CA GLN A 145 -10.67 -18.30 -25.13
C GLN A 145 -9.49 -19.15 -25.62
N LYS A 146 -9.65 -19.94 -26.69
CA LYS A 146 -8.54 -20.69 -27.33
C LYS A 146 -7.74 -19.88 -28.35
N MET A 147 -8.07 -18.61 -28.60
CA MET A 147 -7.36 -17.72 -29.53
C MET A 147 -7.07 -16.33 -28.95
N ALA A 148 -6.93 -16.19 -27.64
CA ALA A 148 -6.09 -15.10 -27.14
C ALA A 148 -4.64 -15.50 -27.48
N ALA A 149 -4.04 -14.88 -28.49
CA ALA A 149 -2.63 -15.07 -28.77
C ALA A 149 -1.85 -14.90 -27.46
N THR A 150 -1.05 -15.89 -27.08
CA THR A 150 -0.15 -15.79 -25.92
C THR A 150 0.67 -14.51 -26.09
N GLN A 151 0.56 -13.58 -25.14
CA GLN A 151 1.27 -12.32 -25.23
C GLN A 151 2.77 -12.58 -25.14
N ARG A 152 3.54 -12.04 -26.09
CA ARG A 152 5.00 -12.14 -26.08
C ARG A 152 5.55 -11.17 -25.05
N VAL A 153 6.20 -11.70 -24.02
CA VAL A 153 6.78 -10.90 -22.93
C VAL A 153 8.29 -10.88 -23.05
N VAL A 154 8.88 -9.69 -22.94
CA VAL A 154 10.31 -9.51 -22.72
C VAL A 154 10.55 -8.89 -21.35
N ILE A 155 11.32 -9.56 -20.49
CA ILE A 155 11.81 -9.02 -19.23
C ILE A 155 13.27 -8.61 -19.43
N ILE A 156 13.60 -7.36 -19.10
CA ILE A 156 14.96 -6.83 -19.21
C ILE A 156 15.61 -6.88 -17.82
N GLY A 157 16.64 -7.73 -17.67
CA GLY A 157 17.38 -7.96 -16.44
C GLY A 157 17.04 -9.31 -15.79
N ALA A 158 18.08 -10.12 -15.54
CA ALA A 158 17.99 -11.41 -14.86
C ALA A 158 18.44 -11.35 -13.39
N GLY A 159 18.38 -10.17 -12.77
CA GLY A 159 18.53 -10.02 -11.32
C GLY A 159 17.37 -10.63 -10.54
N ILE A 160 17.39 -10.50 -9.20
CA ILE A 160 16.41 -11.16 -8.32
C ILE A 160 14.95 -10.79 -8.66
N VAL A 161 14.70 -9.57 -9.12
CA VAL A 161 13.35 -9.11 -9.50
C VAL A 161 12.89 -9.78 -10.78
N GLY A 162 13.69 -9.71 -11.86
CA GLY A 162 13.32 -10.27 -13.16
C GLY A 162 13.17 -11.80 -13.12
N ALA A 163 14.05 -12.49 -12.38
CA ALA A 163 13.94 -13.93 -12.18
C ALA A 163 12.69 -14.32 -11.37
N ASN A 164 12.35 -13.57 -10.31
CA ASN A 164 11.10 -13.80 -9.60
C ASN A 164 9.88 -13.48 -10.47
N LEU A 165 9.92 -12.44 -11.30
CA LEU A 165 8.80 -12.06 -12.14
C LEU A 165 8.51 -13.08 -13.23
N ALA A 166 9.55 -13.57 -13.90
CA ALA A 166 9.42 -14.67 -14.87
C ALA A 166 8.73 -15.88 -14.21
N ASP A 167 9.14 -16.20 -13.00
CA ASP A 167 8.56 -17.28 -12.23
C ASP A 167 7.10 -17.05 -11.81
N GLU A 168 6.76 -15.87 -11.30
CA GLU A 168 5.37 -15.53 -10.93
C GLU A 168 4.42 -15.52 -12.14
N LEU A 169 4.93 -15.18 -13.32
CA LEU A 169 4.17 -15.24 -14.58
C LEU A 169 3.99 -16.70 -15.03
N VAL A 170 5.04 -17.52 -14.95
CA VAL A 170 4.96 -18.96 -15.26
C VAL A 170 3.94 -19.67 -14.37
N THR A 171 3.96 -19.40 -13.06
CA THR A 171 2.99 -20.02 -12.12
C THR A 171 1.54 -19.57 -12.37
N ARG A 172 1.34 -18.47 -13.10
CA ARG A 172 0.04 -17.97 -13.58
C ARG A 172 -0.28 -18.38 -15.02
N GLY A 173 0.49 -19.31 -15.59
CA GLY A 173 0.22 -19.93 -16.89
C GLY A 173 0.69 -19.13 -18.10
N TRP A 174 1.48 -18.06 -17.92
CA TRP A 174 2.09 -17.36 -19.05
C TRP A 174 3.32 -18.14 -19.55
N GLN A 175 3.37 -18.39 -20.86
CA GLN A 175 4.35 -19.32 -21.45
C GLN A 175 5.35 -18.65 -22.40
N ASP A 176 4.99 -17.51 -23.00
CA ASP A 176 5.80 -16.87 -24.04
C ASP A 176 6.68 -15.74 -23.49
N ILE A 177 7.65 -16.11 -22.65
CA ILE A 177 8.49 -15.18 -21.90
C ILE A 177 9.95 -15.31 -22.37
N THR A 178 10.59 -14.17 -22.65
CA THR A 178 12.03 -14.06 -22.88
C THR A 178 12.65 -13.11 -21.87
N VAL A 179 13.64 -13.58 -21.12
CA VAL A 179 14.46 -12.75 -20.22
C VAL A 179 15.77 -12.41 -20.92
N VAL A 180 16.15 -11.13 -20.92
CA VAL A 180 17.38 -10.64 -21.56
C VAL A 180 18.28 -10.04 -20.49
N GLU A 181 19.56 -10.42 -20.50
CA GLU A 181 20.58 -9.97 -19.55
C GLU A 181 21.86 -9.58 -20.30
N GLN A 182 22.49 -8.48 -19.89
CA GLN A 182 23.75 -8.01 -20.50
C GLN A 182 24.98 -8.76 -19.96
N GLY A 183 24.95 -9.23 -18.70
CA GLY A 183 25.98 -10.09 -18.13
C GLY A 183 25.73 -11.58 -18.39
N PRO A 184 26.61 -12.48 -17.91
CA PRO A 184 26.41 -13.93 -18.00
C PRO A 184 25.41 -14.44 -16.95
N LEU A 185 24.58 -15.46 -17.27
CA LEU A 185 23.50 -15.89 -16.34
C LEU A 185 23.98 -16.39 -14.98
N ASN A 186 25.14 -17.06 -14.92
CA ASN A 186 25.68 -17.61 -13.69
C ASN A 186 26.02 -16.51 -12.66
N LEU A 187 26.40 -15.32 -13.14
CA LEU A 187 26.66 -14.14 -12.32
C LEU A 187 26.40 -12.85 -13.12
N PRO A 188 25.15 -12.36 -13.19
CA PRO A 188 24.77 -11.24 -14.05
C PRO A 188 25.53 -9.92 -13.79
N GLY A 189 26.02 -9.71 -12.56
CA GLY A 189 26.90 -8.59 -12.22
C GLY A 189 26.21 -7.30 -11.78
N GLY A 190 24.86 -7.27 -11.75
CA GLY A 190 24.07 -6.22 -11.11
C GLY A 190 24.05 -6.32 -9.58
N SER A 191 23.31 -5.44 -8.89
CA SER A 191 23.33 -5.34 -7.41
C SER A 191 22.97 -6.63 -6.67
N THR A 192 22.15 -7.50 -7.28
CA THR A 192 21.83 -8.83 -6.72
C THR A 192 23.09 -9.67 -6.47
N SER A 193 24.12 -9.54 -7.32
CA SER A 193 25.35 -10.32 -7.28
C SER A 193 26.28 -9.96 -6.11
N HIS A 194 26.08 -8.81 -5.45
CA HIS A 194 26.88 -8.39 -4.30
C HIS A 194 26.07 -8.16 -3.02
N ALA A 195 24.74 -8.27 -3.08
CA ALA A 195 23.88 -7.99 -1.93
C ALA A 195 24.18 -8.93 -0.75
N PRO A 196 24.41 -8.41 0.47
CA PRO A 196 24.69 -9.25 1.65
C PRO A 196 23.46 -9.99 2.18
N GLY A 197 22.26 -9.66 1.67
CA GLY A 197 21.05 -10.45 1.85
C GLY A 197 20.26 -10.17 3.13
N LEU A 198 20.53 -9.11 3.88
CA LEU A 198 19.76 -8.80 5.09
C LEU A 198 18.30 -8.46 4.73
N VAL A 199 17.36 -9.16 5.37
CA VAL A 199 15.92 -8.96 5.22
C VAL A 199 15.32 -8.65 6.58
N PHE A 200 14.97 -7.37 6.77
CA PHE A 200 14.15 -6.90 7.90
C PHE A 200 12.75 -6.58 7.40
N GLN A 201 11.73 -7.29 7.89
CA GLN A 201 10.35 -7.16 7.40
C GLN A 201 9.62 -5.93 7.94
N THR A 202 9.90 -5.53 9.17
CA THR A 202 9.20 -4.41 9.83
C THR A 202 9.49 -3.09 9.12
N ASN A 203 8.44 -2.44 8.65
CA ASN A 203 8.51 -1.16 7.93
C ASN A 203 7.34 -0.26 8.34
N GLY A 204 7.54 1.06 8.26
CA GLY A 204 6.44 2.03 8.44
C GLY A 204 5.39 1.96 7.33
N SER A 205 5.72 1.42 6.15
CA SER A 205 4.76 1.13 5.08
C SER A 205 4.22 -0.29 5.21
N LYS A 206 2.89 -0.42 5.26
CA LYS A 206 2.19 -1.70 5.23
C LYS A 206 2.53 -2.49 3.97
N THR A 207 2.53 -1.82 2.81
CA THR A 207 2.86 -2.43 1.51
C THR A 207 4.25 -3.03 1.58
N MET A 208 5.27 -2.27 1.98
CA MET A 208 6.64 -2.78 2.04
C MET A 208 6.79 -3.95 3.00
N THR A 209 6.12 -3.94 4.16
CA THR A 209 6.12 -5.10 5.08
C THR A 209 5.46 -6.33 4.45
N ARG A 210 4.32 -6.20 3.75
CA ARG A 210 3.68 -7.33 3.06
C ARG A 210 4.55 -7.91 1.93
N LEU A 211 5.23 -7.04 1.16
CA LEU A 211 6.18 -7.46 0.13
C LEU A 211 7.37 -8.22 0.75
N ALA A 212 7.84 -7.79 1.92
CA ALA A 212 8.92 -8.44 2.64
C ALA A 212 8.51 -9.81 3.21
N GLN A 213 7.34 -9.91 3.83
CA GLN A 213 6.78 -11.17 4.33
C GLN A 213 6.70 -12.22 3.20
N TYR A 214 6.14 -11.84 2.05
CA TYR A 214 6.07 -12.75 0.91
C TYR A 214 7.46 -13.15 0.39
N THR A 215 8.42 -12.24 0.43
CA THR A 215 9.81 -12.56 0.04
C THR A 215 10.44 -13.56 0.98
N VAL A 216 10.27 -13.41 2.30
CA VAL A 216 10.72 -14.40 3.28
C VAL A 216 10.07 -15.75 3.02
N ASP A 217 8.75 -15.80 2.84
CA ASP A 217 8.01 -17.04 2.60
C ASP A 217 8.48 -17.74 1.32
N LYS A 218 8.62 -16.99 0.22
CA LYS A 218 9.06 -17.55 -1.06
C LYS A 218 10.49 -18.09 -0.98
N LEU A 219 11.42 -17.33 -0.40
CA LEU A 219 12.82 -17.75 -0.30
C LEU A 219 13.04 -18.92 0.67
N ARG A 220 12.19 -19.06 1.71
CA ARG A 220 12.14 -20.25 2.56
C ARG A 220 11.66 -21.49 1.79
N SER A 221 10.67 -21.32 0.92
CA SER A 221 10.12 -22.40 0.11
C SER A 221 11.01 -22.82 -1.07
N LEU A 222 11.94 -21.95 -1.48
CA LEU A 222 12.83 -22.18 -2.62
C LEU A 222 14.09 -22.92 -2.16
N SER A 223 14.13 -24.22 -2.43
CA SER A 223 15.27 -25.09 -2.16
C SER A 223 15.82 -25.73 -3.43
N ASP A 224 17.07 -26.18 -3.38
CA ASP A 224 17.65 -27.04 -4.41
C ASP A 224 17.20 -28.50 -4.25
N GLU A 225 17.71 -29.37 -5.12
CA GLU A 225 17.49 -30.81 -5.11
C GLU A 225 17.88 -31.51 -3.80
N ASN A 226 18.78 -30.92 -3.01
CA ASN A 226 19.23 -31.44 -1.72
C ASN A 226 18.42 -30.84 -0.55
N GLY A 227 17.38 -30.04 -0.83
CA GLY A 227 16.52 -29.40 0.16
C GLY A 227 17.11 -28.15 0.82
N MET A 228 18.26 -27.65 0.36
CA MET A 228 18.91 -26.47 0.95
C MET A 228 18.19 -25.17 0.53
N PRO A 229 17.60 -24.42 1.49
CA PRO A 229 16.77 -23.26 1.20
C PRO A 229 17.58 -22.04 0.73
N CYS A 230 16.88 -21.02 0.24
CA CYS A 230 17.45 -19.73 -0.14
C CYS A 230 17.29 -18.64 0.94
N PHE A 231 16.89 -19.02 2.15
CA PHE A 231 16.73 -18.11 3.26
C PHE A 231 17.19 -18.73 4.58
N ASN A 232 18.10 -18.06 5.29
CA ASN A 232 18.53 -18.44 6.62
C ASN A 232 17.76 -17.65 7.68
N SER A 233 16.86 -18.31 8.41
CA SER A 233 15.95 -17.69 9.39
C SER A 233 16.60 -17.56 10.76
N ILE A 234 17.61 -16.71 10.87
CA ILE A 234 18.37 -16.46 12.12
C ILE A 234 17.78 -15.34 12.98
N GLY A 235 16.69 -14.72 12.51
CA GLY A 235 16.09 -13.54 13.13
C GLY A 235 16.86 -12.26 12.79
N GLY A 236 16.26 -11.13 13.17
CA GLY A 236 16.83 -9.80 13.05
C GLY A 236 16.77 -9.07 14.38
N LEU A 237 17.82 -8.31 14.69
CA LEU A 237 17.94 -7.50 15.89
C LEU A 237 18.29 -6.07 15.49
N GLU A 238 17.40 -5.12 15.79
CA GLU A 238 17.71 -3.68 15.73
C GLU A 238 18.04 -3.21 17.14
N VAL A 239 19.23 -2.64 17.37
CA VAL A 239 19.65 -2.16 18.69
C VAL A 239 19.53 -0.63 18.81
N ALA A 240 19.16 -0.17 20.00
CA ALA A 240 19.15 1.23 20.37
C ALA A 240 20.34 1.55 21.28
N THR A 241 21.10 2.60 20.95
CA THR A 241 22.16 3.16 21.81
C THR A 241 21.80 4.56 22.32
N THR A 242 20.66 5.10 21.89
CA THR A 242 20.11 6.37 22.37
C THR A 242 18.69 6.20 22.91
N PRO A 243 18.26 7.00 23.90
CA PRO A 243 16.88 6.98 24.38
C PRO A 243 15.84 7.25 23.29
N ALA A 244 16.16 8.13 22.33
CA ALA A 244 15.29 8.41 21.19
C ALA A 244 15.07 7.16 20.32
N ARG A 245 16.12 6.37 20.08
CA ARG A 245 16.00 5.11 19.34
C ARG A 245 15.19 4.07 20.11
N VAL A 246 15.26 4.03 21.45
CA VAL A 246 14.38 3.15 22.25
C VAL A 246 12.91 3.47 21.99
N GLU A 247 12.53 4.75 21.97
CA GLU A 247 11.15 5.14 21.63
C GLU A 247 10.79 4.78 20.18
N GLU A 248 11.72 4.94 19.24
CA GLU A 248 11.51 4.51 17.85
C GLU A 248 11.30 3.00 17.73
N LEU A 249 12.03 2.18 18.50
CA LEU A 249 11.83 0.73 18.51
C LEU A 249 10.44 0.36 19.04
N LYS A 250 9.89 1.10 20.00
CA LYS A 250 8.49 0.91 20.44
C LYS A 250 7.50 1.25 19.34
N ARG A 251 7.74 2.33 18.59
CA ARG A 251 6.91 2.69 17.43
C ARG A 251 6.98 1.61 16.33
N LYS A 252 8.17 1.08 16.05
CA LYS A 252 8.38 -0.03 15.11
C LYS A 252 7.73 -1.34 15.58
N LEU A 253 7.72 -1.63 16.88
CA LEU A 253 6.93 -2.74 17.42
C LEU A 253 5.44 -2.55 17.07
N GLY A 254 4.91 -1.34 17.21
CA GLY A 254 3.54 -1.01 16.80
C GLY A 254 3.29 -1.29 15.31
N TYR A 255 4.24 -0.97 14.43
CA TYR A 255 4.16 -1.32 13.00
C TYR A 255 4.13 -2.84 12.80
N ALA A 256 5.03 -3.57 13.45
CA ALA A 256 5.05 -5.04 13.38
C ALA A 256 3.68 -5.63 13.78
N MET A 257 3.09 -5.16 14.87
CA MET A 257 1.76 -5.62 15.31
C MET A 257 0.65 -5.27 14.33
N SER A 258 0.69 -4.07 13.72
CA SER A 258 -0.31 -3.64 12.72
C SER A 258 -0.27 -4.51 11.46
N TRP A 259 0.92 -4.93 11.06
CA TRP A 259 1.16 -5.66 9.80
C TRP A 259 1.26 -7.18 10.00
N GLY A 260 1.13 -7.67 11.24
CA GLY A 260 1.18 -9.08 11.57
C GLY A 260 2.58 -9.69 11.45
N VAL A 261 3.61 -8.94 11.85
CA VAL A 261 4.99 -9.42 12.00
C VAL A 261 5.20 -9.74 13.49
N ASP A 262 5.66 -10.95 13.78
CA ASP A 262 6.06 -11.33 15.14
C ASP A 262 7.37 -10.62 15.52
N ALA A 263 7.32 -9.80 16.56
CA ALA A 263 8.46 -9.04 17.06
C ALA A 263 8.32 -8.77 18.57
N ARG A 264 9.45 -8.65 19.25
CA ARG A 264 9.52 -8.36 20.69
C ARG A 264 10.56 -7.31 20.99
N LEU A 265 10.23 -6.37 21.87
CA LEU A 265 11.23 -5.52 22.51
C LEU A 265 12.03 -6.34 23.52
N LEU A 266 13.34 -6.23 23.43
CA LEU A 266 14.31 -6.89 24.31
C LEU A 266 14.93 -5.87 25.25
N THR A 267 15.13 -6.28 26.51
CA THR A 267 16.01 -5.54 27.41
C THR A 267 17.46 -5.62 26.93
N LYS A 268 18.33 -4.80 27.51
CA LYS A 268 19.77 -4.87 27.31
C LYS A 268 20.32 -6.28 27.57
N GLU A 269 19.92 -6.92 28.66
CA GLU A 269 20.39 -8.25 29.06
C GLU A 269 19.96 -9.31 28.03
N GLU A 270 18.69 -9.25 27.59
CA GLU A 270 18.17 -10.14 26.56
C GLU A 270 18.86 -9.91 25.20
N CYS A 271 19.24 -8.67 24.87
CA CYS A 271 20.05 -8.39 23.69
C CYS A 271 21.43 -9.03 23.76
N LEU A 272 22.09 -8.97 24.92
CA LEU A 272 23.41 -9.57 25.15
C LEU A 272 23.35 -11.09 25.15
N GLU A 273 22.27 -11.70 25.65
CA GLU A 273 22.03 -13.13 25.52
C GLU A 273 21.86 -13.52 24.04
N LYS A 274 21.09 -12.74 23.28
CA LYS A 274 20.84 -13.02 21.85
C LYS A 274 22.05 -12.76 20.97
N TYR A 275 22.87 -11.77 21.31
CA TYR A 275 24.04 -11.33 20.54
C TYR A 275 25.21 -11.00 21.48
N PRO A 276 25.97 -12.03 21.93
CA PRO A 276 27.00 -11.88 22.98
C PRO A 276 28.18 -10.98 22.64
N LEU A 277 28.39 -10.64 21.37
CA LEU A 277 29.47 -9.74 20.94
C LEU A 277 29.16 -8.25 21.16
N LEU A 278 27.92 -7.89 21.53
CA LEU A 278 27.53 -6.51 21.75
C LEU A 278 28.28 -5.89 22.94
N ASN A 279 28.65 -4.63 22.80
CA ASN A 279 29.16 -3.83 23.89
C ASN A 279 28.03 -3.55 24.88
N LYS A 280 28.10 -4.19 26.05
CA LYS A 280 27.14 -4.02 27.13
C LYS A 280 26.99 -2.56 27.57
N ASP A 281 28.00 -1.70 27.44
CA ASP A 281 27.93 -0.34 27.97
C ASP A 281 27.19 0.63 27.02
N LEU A 282 26.94 0.23 25.77
CA LEU A 282 26.27 1.07 24.76
C LEU A 282 24.80 0.71 24.52
N VAL A 283 24.45 -0.57 24.56
CA VAL A 283 23.11 -1.04 24.19
C VAL A 283 22.10 -0.77 25.30
N LEU A 284 20.99 -0.12 24.95
CA LEU A 284 19.90 0.22 25.87
C LEU A 284 18.72 -0.76 25.77
N ALA A 285 18.36 -1.14 24.54
CA ALA A 285 17.28 -2.07 24.22
C ALA A 285 17.45 -2.58 22.78
N GLY A 286 16.62 -3.55 22.39
CA GLY A 286 16.56 -4.01 21.00
C GLY A 286 15.14 -4.37 20.56
N LEU A 287 14.91 -4.41 19.27
CA LEU A 287 13.71 -4.97 18.65
C LEU A 287 14.13 -6.24 17.90
N HIS A 288 13.59 -7.38 18.33
CA HIS A 288 13.92 -8.67 17.77
C HIS A 288 12.73 -9.23 16.98
N THR A 289 12.98 -9.58 15.72
CA THR A 289 12.02 -10.19 14.79
C THR A 289 12.52 -11.59 14.44
N PRO A 290 11.95 -12.67 15.00
CA PRO A 290 12.46 -14.02 14.79
C PRO A 290 12.42 -14.50 13.34
N THR A 291 11.49 -13.96 12.55
CA THR A 291 11.26 -14.39 11.16
C THR A 291 12.16 -13.68 10.14
N ASP A 292 12.90 -12.65 10.55
CA ASP A 292 13.91 -11.98 9.71
C ASP A 292 15.14 -12.88 9.50
N GLY A 293 16.06 -12.45 8.63
CA GLY A 293 17.27 -13.23 8.36
C GLY A 293 18.00 -12.89 7.07
N LEU A 294 18.69 -13.89 6.50
CA LEU A 294 19.56 -13.72 5.34
C LEU A 294 18.99 -14.41 4.09
N ALA A 295 18.69 -13.61 3.07
CA ALA A 295 18.42 -14.07 1.72
C ALA A 295 19.71 -14.44 0.99
N LEU A 296 19.75 -15.64 0.41
CA LEU A 296 20.82 -16.07 -0.49
C LEU A 296 20.47 -15.64 -1.93
N ALA A 297 20.46 -14.33 -2.19
CA ALA A 297 19.85 -13.74 -3.38
C ALA A 297 20.44 -14.26 -4.72
N ALA A 298 21.76 -14.36 -4.84
CA ALA A 298 22.40 -14.90 -6.04
C ALA A 298 21.98 -16.35 -6.30
N ARG A 299 21.96 -17.18 -5.25
CA ARG A 299 21.50 -18.58 -5.33
C ARG A 299 20.02 -18.69 -5.69
N ALA A 300 19.16 -17.90 -5.04
CA ALA A 300 17.74 -17.84 -5.34
C ALA A 300 17.50 -17.51 -6.81
N THR A 301 18.26 -16.54 -7.34
CA THR A 301 18.23 -16.16 -8.76
C THR A 301 18.56 -17.35 -9.66
N GLN A 302 19.64 -18.10 -9.37
CA GLN A 302 19.99 -19.29 -10.16
C GLN A 302 18.90 -20.37 -10.14
N LEU A 303 18.30 -20.66 -8.97
CA LEU A 303 17.23 -21.66 -8.87
C LEU A 303 15.95 -21.22 -9.61
N LEU A 304 15.61 -19.93 -9.55
CA LEU A 304 14.49 -19.34 -10.27
C LEU A 304 14.70 -19.43 -11.79
N ILE A 305 15.90 -19.09 -12.27
CA ILE A 305 16.28 -19.24 -13.69
C ILE A 305 16.15 -20.69 -14.12
N ALA A 306 16.75 -21.63 -13.38
CA ALA A 306 16.73 -23.05 -13.73
C ALA A 306 15.30 -23.60 -13.82
N ARG A 307 14.44 -23.32 -12.84
CA ARG A 307 13.06 -23.86 -12.84
C ARG A 307 12.17 -23.23 -13.90
N THR A 308 12.37 -21.95 -14.20
CA THR A 308 11.58 -21.26 -15.25
C THR A 308 12.06 -21.62 -16.65
N GLN A 309 13.36 -21.87 -16.84
CA GLN A 309 13.90 -22.48 -18.06
C GLN A 309 13.28 -23.85 -18.32
N GLN A 310 13.19 -24.69 -17.29
CA GLN A 310 12.51 -25.99 -17.39
C GLN A 310 11.02 -25.84 -17.76
N ALA A 311 10.38 -24.74 -17.33
CA ALA A 311 9.01 -24.39 -17.69
C ALA A 311 8.87 -23.69 -19.06
N GLY A 312 9.95 -23.48 -19.81
CA GLY A 312 9.93 -22.94 -21.17
C GLY A 312 10.31 -21.47 -21.33
N VAL A 313 10.70 -20.77 -20.25
CA VAL A 313 11.19 -19.38 -20.35
C VAL A 313 12.53 -19.36 -21.07
N ARG A 314 12.66 -18.46 -22.05
CA ARG A 314 13.89 -18.31 -22.83
C ARG A 314 14.78 -17.26 -22.19
N TYR A 315 16.03 -17.61 -21.90
CA TYR A 315 17.02 -16.66 -21.41
C TYR A 315 18.03 -16.32 -22.50
N ARG A 316 18.37 -15.04 -22.62
CA ARG A 316 19.42 -14.53 -23.50
C ARG A 316 20.36 -13.66 -22.68
N ASP A 317 21.45 -14.24 -22.22
CA ASP A 317 22.51 -13.53 -21.54
C ASP A 317 23.55 -13.00 -22.51
N SER A 318 24.52 -12.23 -22.00
CA SER A 318 25.52 -11.52 -22.81
C SER A 318 24.86 -10.75 -23.98
N THR A 319 23.64 -10.26 -23.77
CA THR A 319 22.77 -9.68 -24.78
C THR A 319 22.38 -8.28 -24.34
N LEU A 320 23.12 -7.29 -24.82
CA LEU A 320 22.89 -5.89 -24.48
C LEU A 320 21.62 -5.37 -25.17
N VAL A 321 20.69 -4.84 -24.39
CA VAL A 321 19.56 -4.06 -24.91
C VAL A 321 20.05 -2.67 -25.32
N THR A 322 19.70 -2.24 -26.53
CA THR A 322 20.13 -0.96 -27.12
C THR A 322 18.97 -0.06 -27.55
N GLY A 323 17.73 -0.55 -27.48
CA GLY A 323 16.55 0.26 -27.78
C GLY A 323 15.24 -0.48 -27.51
N ILE A 324 14.15 0.29 -27.41
CA ILE A 324 12.78 -0.23 -27.31
C ILE A 324 12.05 0.08 -28.62
N GLU A 325 11.54 -0.95 -29.29
CA GLU A 325 10.77 -0.80 -30.51
C GLU A 325 9.32 -0.45 -30.18
N GLN A 326 8.75 0.52 -30.89
CA GLN A 326 7.37 0.93 -30.69
C GLN A 326 6.71 1.36 -32.00
N THR A 327 5.40 1.13 -32.10
CA THR A 327 4.55 1.65 -33.17
C THR A 327 3.44 2.49 -32.55
N GLY A 328 3.40 3.78 -32.89
CA GLY A 328 2.52 4.73 -32.19
C GLY A 328 2.85 4.79 -30.71
N SER A 329 1.84 4.61 -29.84
CA SER A 329 1.99 4.63 -28.39
C SER A 329 2.09 3.23 -27.76
N ARG A 330 2.51 2.21 -28.51
CA ARG A 330 2.58 0.82 -28.02
C ARG A 330 3.92 0.19 -28.33
N VAL A 331 4.47 -0.55 -27.36
CA VAL A 331 5.69 -1.35 -27.54
C VAL A 331 5.45 -2.49 -28.54
N THR A 332 6.47 -2.80 -29.33
CA THR A 332 6.44 -3.89 -30.33
C THR A 332 7.66 -4.82 -30.25
N GLY A 333 8.67 -4.47 -29.44
CA GLY A 333 9.85 -5.31 -29.27
C GLY A 333 10.98 -4.62 -28.52
N VAL A 334 12.09 -5.35 -28.38
CA VAL A 334 13.34 -4.90 -27.76
C VAL A 334 14.46 -5.09 -28.76
N ARG A 335 15.21 -4.02 -29.05
CA ARG A 335 16.40 -4.06 -29.89
C ARG A 335 17.60 -4.43 -29.04
N THR A 336 18.37 -5.40 -29.50
CA THR A 336 19.58 -5.87 -28.81
C THR A 336 20.78 -5.89 -29.74
N SER A 337 21.97 -6.16 -29.19
CA SER A 337 23.19 -6.41 -29.97
C SER A 337 23.09 -7.61 -30.93
N GLN A 338 22.07 -8.47 -30.78
CA GLN A 338 21.86 -9.69 -31.56
C GLN A 338 20.57 -9.64 -32.42
N GLY A 339 19.99 -8.46 -32.61
CA GLY A 339 18.77 -8.26 -33.40
C GLY A 339 17.57 -7.82 -32.57
N ILE A 340 16.37 -7.89 -33.16
CA ILE A 340 15.13 -7.44 -32.51
C ILE A 340 14.40 -8.66 -31.95
N ILE A 341 13.94 -8.55 -30.70
CA ILE A 341 13.07 -9.53 -30.04
C ILE A 341 11.64 -8.94 -30.04
N PRO A 342 10.68 -9.51 -30.79
CA PRO A 342 9.31 -9.03 -30.80
C PRO A 342 8.65 -9.18 -29.42
N ALA A 343 7.87 -8.18 -29.01
CA ALA A 343 7.21 -8.17 -27.70
C ALA A 343 5.87 -7.42 -27.76
N ASP A 344 4.86 -7.96 -27.10
CA ASP A 344 3.60 -7.27 -26.84
C ASP A 344 3.62 -6.54 -25.48
N ILE A 345 4.48 -7.03 -24.57
CA ILE A 345 4.78 -6.46 -23.26
C ILE A 345 6.29 -6.49 -23.03
N VAL A 346 6.83 -5.36 -22.56
CA VAL A 346 8.22 -5.23 -22.11
C VAL A 346 8.21 -4.77 -20.65
N ILE A 347 8.98 -5.46 -19.80
CA ILE A 347 9.08 -5.14 -18.38
C ILE A 347 10.54 -4.88 -18.04
N SER A 348 10.85 -3.62 -17.68
CA SER A 348 12.18 -3.24 -17.21
C SER A 348 12.37 -3.67 -15.76
N CYS A 349 13.26 -4.64 -15.56
CA CYS A 349 13.77 -5.09 -14.26
C CYS A 349 15.28 -4.81 -14.17
N ALA A 350 15.74 -3.73 -14.81
CA ALA A 350 17.15 -3.45 -15.07
C ALA A 350 17.89 -2.84 -13.87
N GLY A 351 17.31 -2.86 -12.67
CA GLY A 351 17.92 -2.33 -11.45
C GLY A 351 18.32 -0.86 -11.61
N PHE A 352 19.59 -0.55 -11.37
CA PHE A 352 20.10 0.82 -11.46
C PHE A 352 20.31 1.32 -12.90
N TRP A 353 20.20 0.46 -13.93
CA TRP A 353 20.17 0.87 -15.33
C TRP A 353 18.78 1.30 -15.82
N GLY A 354 17.80 1.38 -14.92
CA GLY A 354 16.43 1.77 -15.28
C GLY A 354 16.34 3.16 -15.91
N VAL A 355 17.25 4.08 -15.57
CA VAL A 355 17.33 5.41 -16.18
C VAL A 355 17.63 5.30 -17.68
N GLU A 356 18.59 4.47 -18.05
CA GLU A 356 19.00 4.25 -19.44
C GLU A 356 17.92 3.52 -20.24
N ILE A 357 17.32 2.47 -19.68
CA ILE A 357 16.22 1.74 -20.33
C ILE A 357 14.99 2.63 -20.50
N GLY A 358 14.66 3.44 -19.48
CA GLY A 358 13.63 4.46 -19.56
C GLY A 358 13.88 5.47 -20.68
N ALA A 359 15.11 5.97 -20.80
CA ALA A 359 15.49 6.88 -21.88
C ALA A 359 15.30 6.26 -23.27
N MET A 360 15.62 4.96 -23.44
CA MET A 360 15.36 4.23 -24.70
C MET A 360 13.85 4.13 -25.02
N ALA A 361 12.99 4.12 -24.01
CA ALA A 361 11.53 4.07 -24.14
C ALA A 361 10.86 5.46 -24.18
N GLY A 362 11.61 6.55 -23.97
CA GLY A 362 11.04 7.89 -23.78
C GLY A 362 10.22 8.02 -22.48
N VAL A 363 10.60 7.28 -21.44
CA VAL A 363 9.96 7.27 -20.11
C VAL A 363 10.93 7.79 -19.07
N ALA A 364 10.51 8.77 -18.27
CA ALA A 364 11.31 9.26 -17.15
C ALA A 364 11.22 8.26 -15.97
N ILE A 365 12.37 7.74 -15.54
CA ILE A 365 12.48 6.81 -14.41
C ILE A 365 13.16 7.54 -13.24
N PRO A 366 12.42 7.92 -12.19
CA PRO A 366 12.94 8.74 -11.10
C PRO A 366 13.72 7.91 -10.07
N LEU A 367 14.83 7.32 -10.51
CA LEU A 367 15.81 6.69 -9.63
C LEU A 367 17.21 7.28 -9.85
N LEU A 368 18.04 7.19 -8.83
CA LEU A 368 19.45 7.57 -8.86
C LEU A 368 20.31 6.36 -8.47
N PRO A 369 21.26 5.92 -9.32
CA PRO A 369 22.28 4.97 -8.91
C PRO A 369 23.20 5.60 -7.85
N LEU A 370 23.30 4.96 -6.68
CA LEU A 370 24.20 5.35 -5.61
C LEU A 370 25.06 4.16 -5.19
N ALA A 371 26.35 4.43 -4.94
CA ALA A 371 27.24 3.44 -4.34
C ALA A 371 27.14 3.46 -2.80
N HIS A 372 27.24 2.29 -2.19
CA HIS A 372 27.15 2.04 -0.74
C HIS A 372 28.25 1.11 -0.28
N GLN A 373 28.85 1.39 0.87
CA GLN A 373 30.01 0.64 1.33
C GLN A 373 29.63 -0.66 2.02
N TYR A 374 30.32 -1.73 1.62
CA TYR A 374 30.30 -3.01 2.32
C TYR A 374 31.74 -3.53 2.47
N ALA A 375 32.09 -3.96 3.69
CA ALA A 375 33.40 -4.53 3.99
C ALA A 375 33.29 -5.81 4.80
N LYS A 376 34.28 -6.69 4.68
CA LYS A 376 34.42 -7.92 5.46
C LYS A 376 35.70 -7.87 6.30
N THR A 377 35.62 -8.33 7.54
CA THR A 377 36.79 -8.44 8.41
C THR A 377 37.62 -9.66 8.09
N THR A 378 38.86 -9.74 8.58
CA THR A 378 39.56 -11.02 8.81
C THR A 378 38.77 -11.90 9.79
N THR A 379 39.19 -13.15 9.98
CA THR A 379 38.62 -14.06 11.00
C THR A 379 38.49 -13.37 12.36
N VAL A 380 37.29 -13.40 12.92
CA VAL A 380 36.98 -12.98 14.28
C VAL A 380 37.23 -14.18 15.21
N PRO A 381 38.15 -14.09 16.19
CA PRO A 381 38.52 -15.23 17.03
C PRO A 381 37.32 -15.90 17.72
N ALA A 382 36.34 -15.11 18.18
CA ALA A 382 35.12 -15.60 18.82
C ALA A 382 34.16 -16.37 17.89
N LEU A 383 34.35 -16.27 16.57
CA LEU A 383 33.52 -16.91 15.55
C LEU A 383 34.24 -18.06 14.82
N ALA A 384 35.52 -18.29 15.12
CA ALA A 384 36.33 -19.34 14.51
C ALA A 384 35.88 -20.75 14.93
N ASN A 385 36.16 -21.74 14.08
CA ASN A 385 35.97 -23.18 14.37
C ASN A 385 34.55 -23.60 14.81
N ARG A 386 33.51 -22.89 14.38
CA ARG A 386 32.11 -23.29 14.60
C ARG A 386 31.64 -24.19 13.46
N ASP A 387 30.84 -25.21 13.76
CA ASP A 387 30.27 -26.12 12.73
C ASP A 387 29.53 -25.38 11.61
N VAL A 388 28.88 -24.26 11.96
CA VAL A 388 28.15 -23.41 11.01
C VAL A 388 29.06 -22.82 9.92
N ASN A 389 30.36 -22.64 10.19
CA ASN A 389 31.31 -22.01 9.27
C ASN A 389 31.57 -22.85 8.00
N HIS A 390 31.33 -24.16 8.05
CA HIS A 390 31.48 -25.07 6.91
C HIS A 390 30.28 -25.05 5.95
N ARG A 391 29.22 -24.31 6.28
CA ARG A 391 28.03 -24.19 5.44
C ARG A 391 28.24 -23.18 4.30
N PRO A 392 27.43 -23.21 3.24
CA PRO A 392 27.49 -22.20 2.18
C PRO A 392 27.26 -20.77 2.69
N ASN A 393 27.82 -19.78 1.99
CA ASN A 393 27.63 -18.36 2.33
C ASN A 393 26.14 -18.00 2.45
N GLY A 394 25.77 -17.37 3.57
CA GLY A 394 24.37 -17.07 3.92
C GLY A 394 23.77 -18.08 4.89
N MET A 395 24.16 -19.36 4.78
CA MET A 395 23.83 -20.41 5.75
C MET A 395 24.91 -20.59 6.82
N ASN A 396 26.07 -19.98 6.63
CA ASN A 396 27.19 -19.93 7.56
C ASN A 396 27.07 -18.82 8.62
N ALA A 397 25.84 -18.59 9.09
CA ALA A 397 25.50 -17.62 10.11
C ALA A 397 24.50 -18.24 11.09
N SER A 398 24.62 -17.87 12.36
CA SER A 398 23.81 -18.33 13.48
C SER A 398 23.26 -17.19 14.36
N MET A 399 23.96 -16.06 14.43
CA MET A 399 23.45 -14.89 15.17
C MET A 399 22.44 -14.11 14.31
N PRO A 400 21.43 -13.46 14.92
CA PRO A 400 20.51 -12.60 14.18
C PRO A 400 21.24 -11.55 13.35
N ILE A 401 20.69 -11.18 12.19
CA ILE A 401 21.19 -10.01 11.47
C ILE A 401 21.06 -8.77 12.35
N LEU A 402 22.05 -7.88 12.34
CA LEU A 402 22.13 -6.78 13.30
C LEU A 402 22.03 -5.43 12.61
N ARG A 403 21.21 -4.53 13.14
CA ARG A 403 21.08 -3.13 12.73
C ARG A 403 21.48 -2.20 13.87
N HIS A 404 22.41 -1.29 13.59
CA HIS A 404 22.81 -0.21 14.47
C HIS A 404 22.51 1.13 13.77
N GLN A 405 21.23 1.50 13.80
CA GLN A 405 20.73 2.65 13.06
C GLN A 405 21.25 3.99 13.58
N ASP A 406 21.60 4.07 14.87
CA ASP A 406 22.16 5.29 15.47
C ASP A 406 23.54 5.69 14.89
N GLN A 407 24.16 4.81 14.08
CA GLN A 407 25.45 5.04 13.40
C GLN A 407 25.39 4.56 11.94
N ASP A 408 24.20 4.44 11.33
CA ASP A 408 24.02 4.06 9.92
C ASP A 408 24.63 2.70 9.52
N LEU A 409 24.69 1.75 10.46
CA LEU A 409 25.40 0.49 10.30
C LEU A 409 24.47 -0.72 10.33
N TYR A 410 24.89 -1.77 9.62
CA TYR A 410 24.31 -3.10 9.76
C TYR A 410 25.37 -4.19 9.59
N TYR A 411 25.09 -5.38 10.13
CA TYR A 411 26.04 -6.48 10.23
C TYR A 411 25.42 -7.83 9.91
N ARG A 412 26.27 -8.74 9.43
CA ARG A 412 25.99 -10.17 9.38
C ARG A 412 27.27 -10.99 9.53
N GLU A 413 27.12 -12.26 9.85
CA GLU A 413 28.23 -13.22 9.82
C GLU A 413 28.50 -13.71 8.39
N HIS A 414 29.78 -13.90 8.08
CA HIS A 414 30.28 -14.67 6.94
C HIS A 414 31.17 -15.78 7.49
N GLY A 415 30.57 -16.82 8.07
CA GLY A 415 31.31 -17.87 8.75
C GLY A 415 32.00 -17.32 10.00
N ASP A 416 33.33 -17.25 9.95
CA ASP A 416 34.15 -16.69 11.02
C ASP A 416 34.46 -15.19 10.85
N GLN A 417 33.98 -14.55 9.79
CA GLN A 417 34.13 -13.11 9.52
C GLN A 417 32.84 -12.34 9.86
N VAL A 418 32.97 -11.02 10.02
CA VAL A 418 31.82 -10.10 10.09
C VAL A 418 31.79 -9.23 8.85
N GLY A 419 30.63 -9.18 8.19
CA GLY A 419 30.36 -8.25 7.10
C GLY A 419 29.63 -7.02 7.62
N ILE A 420 30.08 -5.85 7.20
CA ILE A 420 29.70 -4.53 7.73
C ILE A 420 29.22 -3.67 6.55
N GLY A 421 27.97 -3.22 6.60
CA GLY A 421 27.47 -2.22 5.65
C GLY A 421 27.25 -0.88 6.33
N TYR A 422 27.60 0.20 5.64
CA TYR A 422 27.62 1.55 6.20
C TYR A 422 27.01 2.60 5.27
N TYR A 423 25.97 3.31 5.74
CA TYR A 423 25.34 4.40 4.99
C TYR A 423 25.83 5.79 5.44
N GLY A 424 26.54 5.93 6.56
CA GLY A 424 26.93 7.23 7.13
C GLY A 424 28.08 7.95 6.42
N HIS A 425 28.38 7.57 5.17
CA HIS A 425 29.35 8.25 4.31
C HIS A 425 28.67 9.27 3.40
N ARG A 426 29.45 10.11 2.70
CA ARG A 426 28.89 11.02 1.68
C ARG A 426 28.11 10.23 0.61
N PRO A 427 27.00 10.75 0.05
CA PRO A 427 26.38 10.13 -1.11
C PRO A 427 27.36 10.00 -2.28
N MET A 428 27.27 8.90 -3.03
CA MET A 428 28.18 8.57 -4.14
C MET A 428 27.38 8.29 -5.43
N PRO A 429 26.86 9.33 -6.11
CA PRO A 429 26.06 9.15 -7.32
C PRO A 429 26.88 8.55 -8.45
N VAL A 430 26.26 7.66 -9.22
CA VAL A 430 26.87 6.99 -10.36
C VAL A 430 25.99 7.17 -11.59
N VAL A 431 26.60 7.42 -12.74
CA VAL A 431 25.93 7.35 -14.04
C VAL A 431 26.11 5.93 -14.56
N ALA A 432 25.05 5.11 -14.58
CA ALA A 432 25.18 3.69 -14.88
C ALA A 432 25.75 3.43 -16.29
N ALA A 433 25.39 4.27 -17.27
CA ALA A 433 25.96 4.24 -18.60
C ALA A 433 27.49 4.45 -18.65
N SER A 434 28.11 5.11 -17.67
CA SER A 434 29.56 5.35 -17.66
C SER A 434 30.38 4.14 -17.23
N LEU A 435 29.74 3.06 -16.77
CA LEU A 435 30.41 1.81 -16.40
C LEU A 435 30.88 1.01 -17.62
N GLY A 436 30.42 1.36 -18.82
CA GLY A 436 30.66 0.59 -20.04
C GLY A 436 29.80 -0.67 -20.13
N GLN A 437 30.08 -1.50 -21.13
CA GLN A 437 29.41 -2.79 -21.30
C GLN A 437 29.92 -3.79 -20.25
N THR A 438 29.03 -4.64 -19.72
CA THR A 438 29.42 -5.74 -18.83
C THR A 438 30.48 -6.63 -19.50
N PRO A 439 31.62 -6.89 -18.84
CA PRO A 439 32.66 -7.78 -19.38
C PRO A 439 32.16 -9.22 -19.58
N GLU A 440 32.77 -9.96 -20.51
CA GLU A 440 32.49 -11.40 -20.71
C GLU A 440 32.84 -12.23 -19.46
N HIS A 441 33.84 -11.78 -18.71
CA HIS A 441 34.27 -12.42 -17.47
C HIS A 441 33.84 -11.57 -16.28
N VAL A 442 32.81 -12.04 -15.57
CA VAL A 442 32.31 -11.46 -14.33
C VAL A 442 32.62 -12.41 -13.18
N ASP A 443 33.21 -11.89 -12.11
CA ASP A 443 33.50 -12.64 -10.89
C ASP A 443 33.07 -11.87 -9.63
N GLU A 444 33.30 -12.43 -8.43
CA GLU A 444 32.88 -11.80 -7.18
C GLU A 444 33.53 -10.42 -6.96
N LYS A 445 34.75 -10.18 -7.46
CA LYS A 445 35.47 -8.91 -7.30
C LYS A 445 35.31 -7.97 -8.49
N HIS A 446 35.14 -8.52 -9.69
CA HIS A 446 35.04 -7.77 -10.94
C HIS A 446 33.64 -7.89 -11.53
N MET A 447 32.78 -6.91 -11.23
CA MET A 447 31.44 -6.80 -11.79
C MET A 447 31.01 -5.34 -11.88
N PRO A 448 30.11 -4.96 -12.81
CA PRO A 448 29.72 -3.55 -12.99
C PRO A 448 29.19 -2.88 -11.72
N SER A 449 28.53 -3.63 -10.85
CA SER A 449 27.94 -3.11 -9.62
C SER A 449 28.91 -2.92 -8.45
N ARG A 450 30.20 -3.27 -8.59
CA ARG A 450 31.23 -3.05 -7.55
C ARG A 450 32.26 -2.03 -8.02
N LEU A 451 32.34 -0.91 -7.32
CA LEU A 451 33.39 0.09 -7.49
C LEU A 451 34.50 -0.11 -6.45
N GLU A 452 35.65 0.51 -6.72
CA GLU A 452 36.79 0.53 -5.81
C GLU A 452 36.40 1.06 -4.42
N PHE A 453 36.92 0.41 -3.39
CA PHE A 453 36.64 0.77 -2.00
C PHE A 453 37.37 2.03 -1.57
N THR A 454 36.65 2.97 -0.95
CA THR A 454 37.24 4.19 -0.41
C THR A 454 37.39 4.09 1.11
N ALA A 455 38.56 3.61 1.55
CA ALA A 455 38.84 3.35 2.97
C ALA A 455 38.67 4.59 3.89
N GLN A 456 38.88 5.79 3.36
CA GLN A 456 38.68 7.04 4.10
C GLN A 456 37.20 7.27 4.46
N ASP A 457 36.30 6.97 3.52
CA ASP A 457 34.84 7.08 3.75
C ASP A 457 34.36 6.03 4.78
N PHE A 458 35.05 4.88 4.88
CA PHE A 458 34.68 3.78 5.78
C PHE A 458 35.34 3.85 7.18
N ALA A 459 36.37 4.68 7.37
CA ALA A 459 37.08 4.75 8.65
C ALA A 459 36.18 5.07 9.87
N PRO A 460 35.17 5.98 9.78
CA PRO A 460 34.22 6.20 10.87
C PRO A 460 33.38 4.95 11.17
N ALA A 461 32.94 4.25 10.12
CA ALA A 461 32.20 3.00 10.22
C ALA A 461 32.98 1.96 11.02
N TRP A 462 34.26 1.77 10.67
CA TRP A 462 35.13 0.82 11.34
C TRP A 462 35.30 1.12 12.84
N LYS A 463 35.50 2.40 13.18
CA LYS A 463 35.58 2.84 14.58
C LYS A 463 34.28 2.56 15.33
N ALA A 464 33.13 2.98 14.79
CA ALA A 464 31.82 2.74 15.41
C ALA A 464 31.51 1.24 15.54
N SER A 465 31.91 0.41 14.57
CA SER A 465 31.81 -1.05 14.66
C SER A 465 32.66 -1.63 15.78
N GLN A 466 33.89 -1.14 16.00
CA GLN A 466 34.74 -1.54 17.13
C GLN A 466 34.22 -1.04 18.50
N GLU A 467 33.41 0.01 18.51
CA GLU A 467 32.73 0.49 19.71
C GLU A 467 31.53 -0.40 20.05
N LEU A 468 30.69 -0.74 19.05
CA LEU A 468 29.52 -1.61 19.22
C LEU A 468 29.90 -3.09 19.43
N LEU A 469 30.90 -3.60 18.71
CA LEU A 469 31.36 -4.98 18.73
C LEU A 469 32.86 -5.00 19.11
N PRO A 470 33.21 -4.96 20.41
CA PRO A 470 34.59 -4.78 20.85
C PRO A 470 35.58 -5.83 20.33
N VAL A 471 35.09 -7.05 20.04
CA VAL A 471 35.89 -8.13 19.46
C VAL A 471 36.52 -7.76 18.11
N LEU A 472 35.94 -6.80 17.37
CA LEU A 472 36.48 -6.36 16.09
C LEU A 472 37.81 -5.59 16.23
N ARG A 473 38.20 -5.17 17.43
CA ARG A 473 39.52 -4.57 17.71
C ARG A 473 40.68 -5.55 17.50
N GLU A 474 40.39 -6.85 17.52
CA GLU A 474 41.35 -7.92 17.29
C GLU A 474 41.46 -8.32 15.81
N THR A 475 40.77 -7.59 14.92
CA THR A 475 40.63 -7.95 13.49
C THR A 475 41.03 -6.78 12.59
N GLN A 476 41.16 -7.06 11.29
CA GLN A 476 41.40 -6.06 10.26
C GLN A 476 40.31 -6.15 9.19
N LEU A 477 40.24 -5.17 8.30
CA LEU A 477 39.44 -5.28 7.08
C LEU A 477 40.21 -6.13 6.06
N GLU A 478 39.58 -7.18 5.53
CA GLU A 478 40.17 -8.05 4.52
C GLU A 478 39.78 -7.62 3.10
N ASP A 479 38.51 -7.28 2.91
CA ASP A 479 37.93 -6.90 1.62
C ASP A 479 36.88 -5.81 1.81
N GLY A 480 36.74 -4.96 0.81
CA GLY A 480 35.74 -3.90 0.78
C GLY A 480 35.43 -3.47 -0.64
N PHE A 481 34.24 -2.92 -0.85
CA PHE A 481 33.83 -2.33 -2.12
C PHE A 481 32.76 -1.26 -1.92
N ASN A 482 32.60 -0.39 -2.92
CA ASN A 482 31.51 0.57 -3.00
C ASN A 482 30.47 0.00 -3.99
N GLY A 483 29.39 -0.60 -3.47
CA GLY A 483 28.38 -1.35 -4.23
C GLY A 483 27.23 -0.48 -4.73
N ILE A 484 26.97 -0.51 -6.04
CA ILE A 484 25.94 0.32 -6.68
C ILE A 484 24.56 -0.32 -6.56
N PHE A 485 23.58 0.46 -6.15
CA PHE A 485 22.15 0.15 -6.25
C PHE A 485 21.34 1.43 -6.46
N SER A 486 20.02 1.41 -6.27
CA SER A 486 19.12 2.52 -6.61
C SER A 486 18.46 3.15 -5.39
N PHE A 487 18.38 4.48 -5.39
CA PHE A 487 17.48 5.26 -4.54
C PHE A 487 16.45 6.01 -5.38
N THR A 488 15.29 6.27 -4.82
CA THR A 488 14.24 7.11 -5.39
C THR A 488 14.00 8.32 -4.49
N PRO A 489 13.34 9.38 -4.98
CA PRO A 489 13.06 10.58 -4.20
C PRO A 489 12.35 10.32 -2.87
N ASP A 490 11.48 9.32 -2.79
CA ASP A 490 10.67 8.97 -1.62
C ASP A 490 11.03 7.63 -0.97
N GLY A 491 12.05 6.93 -1.49
CA GLY A 491 12.49 5.62 -1.01
C GLY A 491 11.61 4.43 -1.40
N GLY A 492 10.47 4.65 -2.05
CA GLY A 492 9.61 3.60 -2.57
C GLY A 492 10.11 3.04 -3.91
N PRO A 493 9.80 1.77 -4.25
CA PRO A 493 10.15 1.20 -5.55
C PRO A 493 9.37 1.86 -6.70
N LEU A 494 9.72 1.52 -7.94
CA LEU A 494 9.04 1.98 -9.16
C LEU A 494 8.39 0.77 -9.83
N VAL A 495 7.06 0.70 -9.77
CA VAL A 495 6.26 -0.44 -10.25
C VAL A 495 5.12 0.05 -11.14
N GLY A 496 4.83 -0.65 -12.21
CA GLY A 496 3.63 -0.43 -13.02
C GLY A 496 3.90 0.04 -14.44
N GLN A 497 2.84 0.43 -15.15
CA GLN A 497 2.89 0.76 -16.56
C GLN A 497 3.31 2.22 -16.79
N ALA A 498 4.14 2.48 -17.80
CA ALA A 498 4.38 3.84 -18.28
C ALA A 498 3.09 4.44 -18.85
N SER A 499 2.77 5.69 -18.44
CA SER A 499 1.54 6.37 -18.86
C SER A 499 1.54 6.75 -20.34
N ASN A 500 2.70 6.96 -20.95
CA ASN A 500 2.88 7.37 -22.34
C ASN A 500 3.15 6.21 -23.31
N LEU A 501 3.45 5.00 -22.84
CA LEU A 501 3.79 3.84 -23.68
C LEU A 501 3.04 2.57 -23.24
N ASP A 502 2.07 2.15 -24.05
CA ASP A 502 1.29 0.95 -23.81
C ASP A 502 2.12 -0.33 -23.95
N GLY A 503 2.02 -1.21 -22.95
CA GLY A 503 2.77 -2.47 -22.89
C GLY A 503 4.18 -2.35 -22.31
N PHE A 504 4.66 -1.15 -21.97
CA PHE A 504 5.94 -0.96 -21.29
C PHE A 504 5.72 -0.76 -19.78
N TYR A 505 6.38 -1.59 -18.98
CA TYR A 505 6.25 -1.64 -17.52
C TYR A 505 7.62 -1.55 -16.85
N VAL A 506 7.64 -1.15 -15.58
CA VAL A 506 8.84 -1.12 -14.75
C VAL A 506 8.63 -1.85 -13.44
N ALA A 507 9.66 -2.51 -12.94
CA ALA A 507 9.78 -3.06 -11.60
C ALA A 507 11.22 -2.85 -11.12
N GLU A 508 11.52 -1.62 -10.70
CA GLU A 508 12.87 -1.10 -10.47
C GLU A 508 13.03 -0.43 -9.10
N ALA A 509 14.27 -0.14 -8.71
CA ALA A 509 14.63 0.34 -7.37
C ALA A 509 14.07 -0.55 -6.24
N VAL A 510 14.16 -1.87 -6.41
CA VAL A 510 13.63 -2.87 -5.48
C VAL A 510 14.77 -3.51 -4.70
N TRP A 511 14.74 -3.37 -3.38
CA TRP A 511 15.61 -4.10 -2.46
C TRP A 511 15.38 -5.61 -2.56
N VAL A 512 16.41 -6.42 -2.30
CA VAL A 512 16.26 -7.89 -2.18
C VAL A 512 15.10 -8.25 -1.24
N THR A 513 15.00 -7.55 -0.11
CA THR A 513 13.93 -7.64 0.90
C THR A 513 12.52 -7.67 0.29
N HIS A 514 12.26 -6.94 -0.79
CA HIS A 514 10.92 -6.78 -1.36
C HIS A 514 10.74 -7.46 -2.72
N SER A 515 11.80 -8.10 -3.23
CA SER A 515 11.91 -8.54 -4.64
C SER A 515 10.80 -9.48 -5.09
N ALA A 516 10.54 -10.55 -4.36
CA ALA A 516 9.50 -11.51 -4.70
C ALA A 516 8.09 -10.91 -4.51
N GLY A 517 7.90 -10.07 -3.49
CA GLY A 517 6.64 -9.35 -3.28
C GLY A 517 6.29 -8.45 -4.47
N VAL A 518 7.26 -7.66 -4.94
CA VAL A 518 7.09 -6.79 -6.11
C VAL A 518 6.81 -7.62 -7.37
N ALA A 519 7.59 -8.68 -7.58
CA ALA A 519 7.38 -9.58 -8.72
C ALA A 519 5.97 -10.19 -8.74
N ARG A 520 5.48 -10.66 -7.58
CA ARG A 520 4.12 -11.18 -7.45
C ARG A 520 3.08 -10.10 -7.75
N SER A 521 3.24 -8.91 -7.18
CA SER A 521 2.31 -7.81 -7.37
C SER A 521 2.24 -7.35 -8.83
N MET A 522 3.39 -7.30 -9.52
CA MET A 522 3.46 -7.03 -10.96
C MET A 522 2.81 -8.15 -11.78
N ALA A 523 3.05 -9.42 -11.44
CA ALA A 523 2.41 -10.55 -12.12
C ALA A 523 0.87 -10.49 -11.98
N GLU A 524 0.34 -10.26 -10.78
CA GLU A 524 -1.09 -10.06 -10.54
C GLU A 524 -1.65 -8.86 -11.32
N LEU A 525 -0.92 -7.74 -11.39
CA LEU A 525 -1.32 -6.61 -12.21
C LEU A 525 -1.43 -6.97 -13.70
N LEU A 526 -0.47 -7.73 -14.23
CA LEU A 526 -0.42 -8.13 -15.63
C LEU A 526 -1.48 -9.18 -15.99
N THR A 527 -1.71 -10.17 -15.13
CA THR A 527 -2.62 -11.30 -15.40
C THR A 527 -4.04 -11.01 -14.97
N ASP A 528 -4.22 -10.39 -13.80
CA ASP A 528 -5.52 -10.27 -13.12
C ASP A 528 -6.05 -8.82 -13.18
N GLY A 529 -5.23 -7.89 -13.68
CA GLY A 529 -5.55 -6.47 -13.85
C GLY A 529 -5.45 -5.63 -12.57
N ALA A 530 -5.08 -6.24 -11.44
CA ALA A 530 -4.85 -5.56 -10.16
C ALA A 530 -4.01 -6.43 -9.21
N SER A 531 -3.16 -5.80 -8.41
CA SER A 531 -2.47 -6.48 -7.31
C SER A 531 -3.35 -6.64 -6.08
N THR A 532 -3.12 -7.72 -5.34
CA THR A 532 -3.71 -7.98 -4.03
C THR A 532 -3.12 -7.12 -2.90
N ILE A 533 -1.94 -6.54 -3.13
CA ILE A 533 -1.29 -5.56 -2.24
C ILE A 533 -1.47 -4.18 -2.86
N ASP A 534 -1.76 -3.16 -2.04
CA ASP A 534 -1.81 -1.78 -2.54
C ASP A 534 -0.44 -1.32 -3.05
N LEU A 535 -0.42 -0.75 -4.26
CA LEU A 535 0.77 -0.24 -4.93
C LEU A 535 0.84 1.28 -4.97
N THR A 536 -0.04 2.01 -4.27
CA THR A 536 -0.08 3.48 -4.32
C THR A 536 1.29 4.13 -4.03
N GLU A 537 2.06 3.61 -3.06
CA GLU A 537 3.42 4.06 -2.72
C GLU A 537 4.53 3.52 -3.67
N CYS A 538 4.17 2.69 -4.64
CA CYS A 538 5.08 2.01 -5.58
C CYS A 538 4.84 2.39 -7.04
N GLU A 539 3.64 2.88 -7.39
CA GLU A 539 3.23 3.23 -8.75
C GLU A 539 4.22 4.22 -9.40
N LEU A 540 4.68 3.94 -10.63
CA LEU A 540 5.55 4.83 -11.40
C LEU A 540 4.90 6.21 -11.61
N SER A 541 3.58 6.24 -11.78
CA SER A 541 2.81 7.45 -12.10
C SER A 541 2.52 8.34 -10.89
N ARG A 542 3.01 8.02 -9.69
CA ARG A 542 2.76 8.79 -8.46
C ARG A 542 3.48 10.15 -8.42
N PHE A 543 4.53 10.31 -9.21
CA PHE A 543 5.38 11.51 -9.21
C PHE A 543 4.80 12.63 -10.07
N GLU A 544 4.88 13.86 -9.57
CA GLU A 544 4.60 15.07 -10.33
C GLU A 544 5.71 15.36 -11.34
N GLU A 545 5.42 16.15 -12.38
CA GLU A 545 6.38 16.50 -13.43
C GLU A 545 7.68 17.10 -12.87
N VAL A 546 7.60 18.01 -11.90
CA VAL A 546 8.79 18.61 -11.26
C VAL A 546 9.66 17.58 -10.54
N GLN A 547 9.05 16.50 -10.04
CA GLN A 547 9.72 15.43 -9.31
C GLN A 547 10.41 14.41 -10.24
N LEU A 548 10.12 14.47 -11.54
CA LEU A 548 10.76 13.64 -12.56
C LEU A 548 12.02 14.30 -13.16
N SER A 549 12.31 15.56 -12.79
CA SER A 549 13.50 16.26 -13.24
C SER A 549 14.77 15.63 -12.67
N ARG A 550 15.86 15.65 -13.45
CA ARG A 550 17.14 15.06 -13.05
C ARG A 550 17.69 15.69 -11.77
N ASP A 551 17.55 17.01 -11.62
CA ASP A 551 18.05 17.74 -10.44
C ASP A 551 17.27 17.35 -9.18
N TYR A 552 15.94 17.25 -9.27
CA TYR A 552 15.11 16.81 -8.14
C TYR A 552 15.44 15.37 -7.74
N VAL A 553 15.51 14.45 -8.70
CA VAL A 553 15.85 13.04 -8.44
C VAL A 553 17.24 12.93 -7.83
N ASN A 554 18.21 13.67 -8.36
CA ASN A 554 19.58 13.68 -7.86
C ASN A 554 19.65 14.18 -6.40
N GLU A 555 19.03 15.31 -6.09
CA GLU A 555 19.06 15.91 -4.74
C GLU A 555 18.30 15.05 -3.73
N THR A 556 17.05 14.70 -4.03
CA THR A 556 16.17 14.03 -3.07
C THR A 556 16.52 12.56 -2.85
N SER A 557 17.03 11.85 -3.86
CA SER A 557 17.53 10.48 -3.66
C SER A 557 18.82 10.46 -2.83
N GLN A 558 19.68 11.47 -2.95
CA GLN A 558 20.87 11.61 -2.08
C GLN A 558 20.48 11.96 -0.65
N GLN A 559 19.51 12.85 -0.44
CA GLN A 559 18.97 13.11 0.90
C GLN A 559 18.38 11.84 1.50
N ASN A 560 17.62 11.07 0.73
CA ASN A 560 17.04 9.80 1.19
C ASN A 560 18.12 8.75 1.54
N PHE A 561 19.28 8.79 0.89
CA PHE A 561 20.46 8.00 1.29
C PHE A 561 20.99 8.44 2.65
N VAL A 562 21.15 9.75 2.87
CA VAL A 562 21.63 10.32 4.14
C VAL A 562 20.67 10.00 5.29
N GLU A 563 19.36 10.08 5.06
CA GLU A 563 18.34 9.94 6.10
C GLU A 563 17.83 8.49 6.26
N ILE A 564 18.42 7.51 5.56
CA ILE A 564 17.86 6.15 5.43
C ILE A 564 17.54 5.48 6.79
N TYR A 565 18.36 5.74 7.82
CA TYR A 565 18.22 5.17 9.16
C TYR A 565 17.86 6.19 10.25
N ASP A 566 17.55 7.43 9.87
CA ASP A 566 17.15 8.49 10.81
C ASP A 566 15.79 8.24 11.46
N ILE A 567 15.57 8.88 12.61
CA ILE A 567 14.27 8.90 13.28
C ILE A 567 13.45 10.07 12.72
N LEU A 568 12.69 9.81 11.66
CA LEU A 568 11.89 10.83 11.01
C LEU A 568 10.45 10.87 11.54
N HIS A 569 9.94 12.10 11.69
CA HIS A 569 8.53 12.35 11.98
C HIS A 569 7.71 12.19 10.70
N PRO A 570 6.46 11.66 10.74
CA PRO A 570 5.65 11.44 9.53
C PRO A 570 5.36 12.72 8.70
N LEU A 571 5.47 13.89 9.34
CA LEU A 571 5.30 15.21 8.71
C LEU A 571 6.62 15.97 8.50
N GLN A 572 7.77 15.33 8.71
CA GLN A 572 9.08 15.96 8.48
C GLN A 572 9.15 16.43 7.01
N PRO A 573 9.29 17.75 6.75
CA PRO A 573 9.54 18.22 5.40
C PRO A 573 11.01 18.03 5.04
N ARG A 574 11.29 17.99 3.73
CA ARG A 574 12.62 18.32 3.24
C ARG A 574 12.89 19.81 3.42
N GLU A 575 14.14 20.16 3.68
CA GLU A 575 14.59 21.55 3.71
C GLU A 575 14.88 22.06 2.29
N SER A 576 15.27 21.18 1.38
CA SER A 576 15.52 21.44 -0.04
C SER A 576 15.23 20.19 -0.88
N PRO A 577 14.77 20.31 -2.15
CA PRO A 577 14.31 21.55 -2.78
C PRO A 577 12.93 21.95 -2.25
N ARG A 578 12.67 23.27 -2.20
CA ARG A 578 11.40 23.87 -1.77
C ARG A 578 10.98 24.95 -2.73
N GLN A 579 9.72 25.38 -2.64
CA GLN A 579 9.16 26.46 -3.46
C GLN A 579 9.18 26.18 -4.98
N LEU A 580 9.10 24.90 -5.37
CA LEU A 580 9.03 24.51 -6.78
C LEU A 580 7.69 24.89 -7.43
N ARG A 581 6.60 24.71 -6.67
CA ARG A 581 5.24 25.10 -7.09
C ARG A 581 4.60 25.90 -5.95
N VAL A 582 4.16 27.11 -6.28
CA VAL A 582 3.53 28.02 -5.32
C VAL A 582 2.23 28.54 -5.90
N SER A 583 1.21 28.73 -5.06
CA SER A 583 -0.06 29.29 -5.51
C SER A 583 0.06 30.79 -5.78
N PRO A 584 -0.86 31.40 -6.54
CA PRO A 584 -0.91 32.86 -6.70
C PRO A 584 -1.09 33.65 -5.40
N PHE A 585 -1.39 32.95 -4.29
CA PHE A 585 -1.58 33.54 -2.97
C PHE A 585 -0.30 33.51 -2.11
N TYR A 586 0.77 32.87 -2.58
CA TYR A 586 1.96 32.55 -1.79
C TYR A 586 2.56 33.77 -1.05
N GLU A 587 2.75 34.90 -1.73
CA GLU A 587 3.29 36.10 -1.09
C GLU A 587 2.35 36.68 -0.02
N LYS A 588 1.03 36.58 -0.22
CA LYS A 588 0.04 36.99 0.80
C LYS A 588 0.06 36.03 1.99
N GLN A 589 0.19 34.73 1.73
CA GLN A 589 0.28 33.70 2.75
C GLN A 589 1.55 33.86 3.59
N ARG A 590 2.70 34.12 2.94
CA ARG A 590 3.95 34.49 3.63
C ARG A 590 3.79 35.73 4.50
N ALA A 591 3.14 36.77 4.00
CA ALA A 591 2.86 37.98 4.80
C ALA A 591 1.95 37.72 6.02
N LEU A 592 1.14 36.66 5.99
CA LEU A 592 0.34 36.18 7.12
C LEU A 592 1.09 35.18 8.02
N GLY A 593 2.39 34.95 7.76
CA GLY A 593 3.22 34.00 8.50
C GLY A 593 2.76 32.55 8.32
N ALA A 594 2.45 32.15 7.08
CA ALA A 594 2.12 30.76 6.77
C ALA A 594 3.28 29.81 7.11
N PHE A 595 2.98 28.78 7.90
CA PHE A 595 3.89 27.65 8.09
C PHE A 595 3.68 26.64 6.97
N PHE A 596 4.64 26.50 6.06
CA PHE A 596 4.51 25.66 4.88
C PHE A 596 5.13 24.27 5.04
N LEU A 597 4.37 23.24 4.69
CA LEU A 597 4.89 21.92 4.33
C LEU A 597 4.61 21.64 2.86
N GLU A 598 5.37 20.72 2.28
CA GLU A 598 5.36 20.43 0.84
C GLU A 598 4.64 19.09 0.52
N LEU A 599 4.06 18.99 -0.68
CA LEU A 599 3.73 17.73 -1.36
C LEU A 599 3.61 17.98 -2.86
N GLY A 600 4.22 17.13 -3.67
CA GLY A 600 4.12 17.22 -5.13
C GLY A 600 4.74 18.50 -5.71
N GLY A 601 5.74 19.05 -5.04
CA GLY A 601 6.36 20.34 -5.27
C GLY A 601 5.60 21.54 -4.71
N TRP A 602 4.36 21.38 -4.23
CA TRP A 602 3.52 22.49 -3.76
C TRP A 602 3.83 22.92 -2.33
N GLU A 603 4.03 24.22 -2.14
CA GLU A 603 4.03 24.85 -0.81
C GLU A 603 2.61 24.98 -0.26
N ARG A 604 2.32 24.35 0.88
CA ARG A 604 0.97 24.28 1.45
C ARG A 604 0.94 24.78 2.90
N PRO A 605 0.20 25.86 3.21
CA PRO A 605 0.07 26.35 4.57
C PRO A 605 -0.61 25.32 5.49
N PHE A 606 0.04 24.97 6.60
CA PHE A 606 -0.54 24.13 7.65
C PHE A 606 -1.28 24.97 8.71
N TRP A 607 -0.79 26.17 8.99
CA TRP A 607 -1.46 27.23 9.75
C TRP A 607 -0.85 28.61 9.40
N TYR A 608 -1.43 29.69 9.93
CA TYR A 608 -0.94 31.06 9.75
C TYR A 608 -0.63 31.75 11.08
N GLU A 609 0.59 32.24 11.28
CA GLU A 609 1.01 32.93 12.51
C GLU A 609 0.20 34.20 12.81
N ALA A 610 -0.33 34.87 11.79
CA ALA A 610 -1.23 36.02 11.97
C ALA A 610 -2.50 35.69 12.79
N ASN A 611 -2.87 34.41 12.89
CA ASN A 611 -3.99 33.95 13.71
C ASN A 611 -3.60 33.75 15.19
N ALA A 612 -2.31 33.77 15.54
CA ALA A 612 -1.85 33.59 16.93
C ALA A 612 -2.43 34.64 17.87
N GLN A 613 -2.61 35.88 17.39
CA GLN A 613 -3.24 36.93 18.18
C GLN A 613 -4.63 36.52 18.62
N LEU A 614 -5.40 35.72 17.87
CA LEU A 614 -6.76 35.34 18.25
C LEU A 614 -6.84 34.26 19.34
N LEU A 615 -5.70 33.70 19.78
CA LEU A 615 -5.67 32.71 20.87
C LEU A 615 -6.21 33.30 22.19
N HIS A 616 -6.00 34.59 22.45
CA HIS A 616 -6.54 35.23 23.68
C HIS A 616 -8.07 35.32 23.67
N ALA A 617 -8.69 35.33 22.49
CA ALA A 617 -10.13 35.36 22.30
C ALA A 617 -10.74 33.97 22.07
N LEU A 618 -9.90 32.91 22.00
CA LEU A 618 -10.35 31.54 21.77
C LEU A 618 -11.13 31.04 22.99
N PRO A 619 -12.44 30.73 22.86
CA PRO A 619 -13.22 30.28 24.00
C PRO A 619 -12.62 29.00 24.60
N ALA A 620 -12.65 28.87 25.93
CA ALA A 620 -12.01 27.75 26.65
C ALA A 620 -12.38 26.37 26.07
N GLN A 621 -13.61 26.22 25.61
CA GLN A 621 -14.11 24.99 25.02
C GLN A 621 -13.49 24.60 23.66
N TRP A 622 -12.75 25.50 23.00
CA TRP A 622 -12.01 25.24 21.76
C TRP A 622 -10.51 25.05 22.02
N GLN A 623 -10.03 25.30 23.24
CA GLN A 623 -8.62 25.15 23.58
C GLN A 623 -8.28 23.65 23.70
N PRO A 624 -7.38 23.10 22.87
CA PRO A 624 -6.97 21.72 23.00
C PRO A 624 -6.05 21.54 24.22
N PRO A 625 -5.99 20.33 24.81
CA PRO A 625 -5.01 20.03 25.84
C PRO A 625 -3.57 20.08 25.28
N PRO A 626 -2.55 20.17 26.15
CA PRO A 626 -1.16 20.04 25.74
C PRO A 626 -0.90 18.70 25.03
N ARG A 627 0.04 18.73 24.08
CA ARG A 627 0.50 17.55 23.34
C ARG A 627 1.84 17.07 23.86
N ASP A 628 2.14 15.78 23.66
CA ASP A 628 3.48 15.25 23.92
C ASP A 628 4.50 15.76 22.90
N THR A 629 5.78 15.50 23.14
CA THR A 629 6.89 15.97 22.32
C THR A 629 6.79 15.50 20.85
N TRP A 630 6.26 14.30 20.60
CA TRP A 630 6.19 13.77 19.24
C TRP A 630 5.02 14.37 18.46
N SER A 631 3.81 14.28 19.01
CA SER A 631 2.58 14.76 18.38
C SER A 631 2.45 16.28 18.33
N SER A 632 3.32 17.02 19.02
CA SER A 632 3.44 18.49 18.92
C SER A 632 4.33 18.95 17.77
N ARG A 633 5.16 18.08 17.18
CA ARG A 633 5.98 18.46 16.01
C ARG A 633 5.08 18.79 14.82
N TYR A 634 5.42 19.85 14.08
CA TYR A 634 4.67 20.33 12.92
C TYR A 634 3.18 20.56 13.20
N THR A 635 2.84 20.92 14.44
CA THR A 635 1.48 21.24 14.89
C THR A 635 1.51 22.56 15.66
N SER A 636 0.42 23.31 15.62
CA SER A 636 0.29 24.58 16.36
C SER A 636 -1.09 24.70 17.04
N PRO A 637 -1.18 25.27 18.26
CA PRO A 637 -2.43 25.65 18.90
C PRO A 637 -3.30 26.58 18.03
N ILE A 638 -2.68 27.34 17.12
CA ILE A 638 -3.36 28.19 16.14
C ILE A 638 -4.39 27.41 15.32
N THR A 639 -4.15 26.12 15.09
CA THR A 639 -5.10 25.23 14.39
C THR A 639 -6.50 25.25 15.03
N ALA A 640 -6.58 25.39 16.37
CA ALA A 640 -7.84 25.48 17.08
C ALA A 640 -8.60 26.79 16.78
N VAL A 641 -7.87 27.90 16.63
CA VAL A 641 -8.44 29.19 16.18
C VAL A 641 -8.99 29.05 14.78
N GLU A 642 -8.23 28.43 13.89
CA GLU A 642 -8.63 28.25 12.49
C GLU A 642 -9.89 27.38 12.36
N ALA A 643 -9.96 26.30 13.11
CA ALA A 643 -11.14 25.46 13.24
C ALA A 643 -12.34 26.24 13.81
N TRP A 644 -12.14 26.98 14.91
CA TRP A 644 -13.17 27.79 15.56
C TRP A 644 -13.75 28.85 14.61
N LYS A 645 -12.89 29.61 13.93
CA LYS A 645 -13.30 30.64 12.97
C LYS A 645 -14.00 30.04 11.76
N THR A 646 -13.56 28.90 11.25
CA THR A 646 -14.27 28.20 10.16
C THR A 646 -15.70 27.81 10.59
N ARG A 647 -15.88 27.33 11.82
CA ARG A 647 -17.18 26.89 12.36
C ARG A 647 -18.12 28.03 12.75
N ASN A 648 -17.60 29.22 13.06
CA ASN A 648 -18.36 30.32 13.68
C ASN A 648 -18.29 31.67 12.93
N ALA A 649 -17.46 31.77 11.90
CA ALA A 649 -17.28 32.97 11.10
C ALA A 649 -17.12 32.59 9.62
N VAL A 650 -15.93 32.78 9.05
CA VAL A 650 -15.58 32.43 7.67
C VAL A 650 -14.05 32.30 7.55
N ALA A 651 -13.58 31.38 6.73
CA ALA A 651 -12.17 31.15 6.46
C ALA A 651 -11.90 30.98 4.96
N MET A 652 -10.72 31.39 4.53
CA MET A 652 -10.16 31.12 3.21
C MET A 652 -9.10 30.03 3.31
N TYR A 653 -9.32 28.94 2.59
CA TYR A 653 -8.37 27.83 2.42
C TYR A 653 -7.77 27.87 1.02
N ASP A 654 -6.47 27.65 0.91
CA ASP A 654 -5.82 27.45 -0.39
C ASP A 654 -5.96 25.99 -0.83
N LEU A 655 -6.73 25.77 -1.89
CA LEU A 655 -6.98 24.46 -2.48
C LEU A 655 -6.27 24.33 -3.84
N THR A 656 -5.36 25.24 -4.16
CA THR A 656 -4.67 25.27 -5.46
C THR A 656 -3.94 23.95 -5.74
N SER A 657 -3.37 23.31 -4.74
CA SER A 657 -2.61 22.06 -4.91
C SER A 657 -3.46 20.81 -5.19
N PHE A 658 -4.79 20.85 -5.06
CA PHE A 658 -5.64 19.70 -5.41
C PHE A 658 -5.68 19.55 -6.94
N HIS A 659 -5.47 18.34 -7.45
CA HIS A 659 -5.47 18.13 -8.90
C HIS A 659 -6.79 18.55 -9.51
N ARG A 660 -6.70 19.39 -10.54
CA ARG A 660 -7.81 19.82 -11.38
C ARG A 660 -7.53 19.38 -12.80
N VAL A 661 -8.38 18.50 -13.31
CA VAL A 661 -8.27 17.94 -14.64
C VAL A 661 -9.45 18.36 -15.48
N GLN A 662 -9.20 18.92 -16.65
CA GLN A 662 -10.23 19.20 -17.64
C GLN A 662 -10.37 17.99 -18.58
N VAL A 663 -11.60 17.51 -18.75
CA VAL A 663 -11.96 16.42 -19.68
C VAL A 663 -12.92 16.98 -20.71
N SER A 664 -12.52 17.00 -21.97
CA SER A 664 -13.28 17.68 -23.05
C SER A 664 -13.36 16.86 -24.33
N GLY A 665 -14.39 17.15 -25.13
CA GLY A 665 -14.65 16.52 -26.42
C GLY A 665 -15.94 15.67 -26.43
N PRO A 666 -16.43 15.29 -27.62
CA PRO A 666 -17.74 14.65 -27.78
C PRO A 666 -17.83 13.27 -27.08
N GLY A 667 -16.69 12.65 -26.77
CA GLY A 667 -16.65 11.39 -26.02
C GLY A 667 -16.47 11.54 -24.50
N ALA A 668 -16.42 12.77 -23.96
CA ALA A 668 -16.06 13.01 -22.56
C ALA A 668 -17.05 12.37 -21.59
N ALA A 669 -18.36 12.53 -21.87
CA ALA A 669 -19.41 11.90 -21.07
C ALA A 669 -19.33 10.36 -21.14
N THR A 670 -19.08 9.79 -22.33
CA THR A 670 -18.91 8.34 -22.51
C THR A 670 -17.73 7.79 -21.72
N LEU A 671 -16.59 8.50 -21.74
CA LEU A 671 -15.41 8.12 -20.98
C LEU A 671 -15.74 8.10 -19.48
N LEU A 672 -16.27 9.21 -18.95
CA LEU A 672 -16.54 9.34 -17.53
C LEU A 672 -17.64 8.36 -17.08
N GLN A 673 -18.71 8.17 -17.86
CA GLN A 673 -19.74 7.17 -17.55
C GLN A 673 -19.15 5.76 -17.38
N ARG A 674 -18.16 5.39 -18.20
CA ARG A 674 -17.50 4.08 -18.11
C ARG A 674 -16.55 3.97 -16.92
N LEU A 675 -15.87 5.05 -16.55
CA LEU A 675 -14.84 5.02 -15.50
C LEU A 675 -15.39 5.25 -14.10
N THR A 676 -16.54 5.91 -13.96
CA THR A 676 -17.11 6.30 -12.66
C THR A 676 -18.31 5.46 -12.25
N THR A 677 -18.47 5.29 -10.94
CA THR A 677 -19.54 4.47 -10.33
C THR A 677 -20.91 5.15 -10.26
N SER A 678 -20.99 6.46 -10.49
CA SER A 678 -22.22 7.25 -10.46
C SER A 678 -22.60 7.71 -11.86
N ASP A 679 -23.87 8.05 -12.07
CA ASP A 679 -24.30 8.75 -13.28
C ASP A 679 -23.79 10.19 -13.32
N ILE A 680 -23.09 10.54 -14.39
CA ILE A 680 -22.54 11.88 -14.64
C ILE A 680 -23.27 12.64 -15.75
N THR A 681 -24.39 12.10 -16.26
CA THR A 681 -25.13 12.65 -17.41
C THR A 681 -26.11 13.77 -17.07
N ALA A 682 -26.21 14.14 -15.79
CA ALA A 682 -26.95 15.33 -15.37
C ALA A 682 -26.58 16.56 -16.23
N PRO A 683 -27.51 17.50 -16.46
CA PRO A 683 -27.24 18.69 -17.27
C PRO A 683 -26.05 19.51 -16.74
N PRO A 684 -25.40 20.32 -17.59
CA PRO A 684 -24.35 21.25 -17.14
C PRO A 684 -24.79 22.07 -15.92
N GLY A 685 -23.89 22.21 -14.96
CA GLY A 685 -24.14 22.81 -13.65
C GLY A 685 -24.15 21.82 -12.49
N ALA A 686 -24.12 20.50 -12.75
CA ALA A 686 -24.06 19.48 -11.71
C ALA A 686 -22.62 19.14 -11.26
N ILE A 687 -22.46 18.79 -9.98
CA ILE A 687 -21.26 18.16 -9.43
C ILE A 687 -21.66 16.78 -8.88
N THR A 688 -20.93 15.74 -9.26
CA THR A 688 -21.10 14.37 -8.77
C THR A 688 -19.87 13.93 -8.00
N HIS A 689 -20.03 13.50 -6.75
CA HIS A 689 -18.99 12.78 -6.01
C HIS A 689 -19.10 11.29 -6.35
N THR A 690 -18.02 10.68 -6.83
CA THR A 690 -18.04 9.33 -7.39
C THR A 690 -16.71 8.62 -7.20
N LEU A 691 -16.67 7.31 -7.48
CA LEU A 691 -15.46 6.50 -7.33
C LEU A 691 -14.89 6.11 -8.69
N LEU A 692 -13.57 5.94 -8.72
CA LEU A 692 -12.86 5.15 -9.72
C LEU A 692 -12.56 3.78 -9.10
N LEU A 693 -12.89 2.70 -9.81
CA LEU A 693 -12.63 1.33 -9.35
C LEU A 693 -11.70 0.58 -10.30
N ASN A 694 -11.12 -0.53 -9.82
CA ASN A 694 -10.59 -1.56 -10.70
C ASN A 694 -11.69 -2.57 -11.08
N ARG A 695 -11.37 -3.51 -11.98
CA ARG A 695 -12.34 -4.52 -12.44
C ARG A 695 -12.85 -5.46 -11.33
N GLN A 696 -12.09 -5.57 -10.24
CA GLN A 696 -12.45 -6.38 -9.07
C GLN A 696 -13.33 -5.59 -8.08
N GLY A 697 -13.75 -4.36 -8.41
CA GLY A 697 -14.62 -3.53 -7.58
C GLY A 697 -13.90 -2.85 -6.41
N LYS A 698 -12.56 -2.82 -6.41
CA LYS A 698 -11.75 -2.16 -5.38
C LYS A 698 -11.44 -0.72 -5.77
N ILE A 699 -11.30 0.14 -4.75
CA ILE A 699 -11.25 1.60 -4.91
C ILE A 699 -9.88 2.03 -5.44
N ARG A 700 -9.86 2.68 -6.61
CA ARG A 700 -8.67 3.34 -7.17
C ARG A 700 -8.58 4.82 -6.84
N SER A 701 -9.71 5.48 -6.59
CA SER A 701 -9.79 6.87 -6.14
C SER A 701 -11.24 7.24 -5.84
N ASP A 702 -11.43 8.36 -5.14
CA ASP A 702 -12.68 9.12 -5.06
C ASP A 702 -12.50 10.49 -5.72
N ILE A 703 -13.42 10.89 -6.60
CA ILE A 703 -13.27 12.11 -7.41
C ILE A 703 -14.56 12.93 -7.42
N PHE A 704 -14.42 14.22 -7.71
CA PHE A 704 -15.55 15.10 -7.99
C PHE A 704 -15.62 15.43 -9.48
N VAL A 705 -16.74 15.13 -10.13
CA VAL A 705 -17.00 15.42 -11.54
C VAL A 705 -17.95 16.60 -11.65
N ALA A 706 -17.46 17.75 -12.10
CA ALA A 706 -18.27 18.94 -12.37
C ALA A 706 -18.51 19.05 -13.89
N ARG A 707 -19.78 19.02 -14.32
CA ARG A 707 -20.13 19.22 -15.73
C ARG A 707 -20.31 20.71 -16.02
N LEU A 708 -19.37 21.31 -16.75
CA LEU A 708 -19.35 22.74 -17.02
C LEU A 708 -20.15 23.11 -18.26
N GLU A 709 -20.02 22.31 -19.33
CA GLU A 709 -20.75 22.43 -20.59
C GLU A 709 -21.10 21.00 -21.09
N PRO A 710 -21.90 20.81 -22.16
CA PRO A 710 -22.30 19.48 -22.61
C PRO A 710 -21.12 18.49 -22.79
N ASP A 711 -20.01 18.97 -23.35
CA ASP A 711 -18.80 18.21 -23.68
C ASP A 711 -17.56 18.70 -22.90
N LEU A 712 -17.77 19.37 -21.77
CA LEU A 712 -16.71 19.92 -20.92
C LEU A 712 -16.95 19.59 -19.46
N PHE A 713 -16.03 18.82 -18.88
CA PHE A 713 -16.05 18.42 -17.49
C PHE A 713 -14.76 18.88 -16.79
N GLN A 714 -14.87 19.16 -15.51
CA GLN A 714 -13.73 19.38 -14.64
C GLN A 714 -13.75 18.35 -13.51
N ILE A 715 -12.62 17.70 -13.29
CA ILE A 715 -12.43 16.64 -12.31
C ILE A 715 -11.53 17.16 -11.19
N GLY A 716 -12.01 17.07 -9.95
CA GLY A 716 -11.16 17.14 -8.77
C GLY A 716 -10.63 15.75 -8.46
N ALA A 717 -9.32 15.54 -8.62
CA ALA A 717 -8.65 14.25 -8.42
C ALA A 717 -7.68 14.29 -7.22
N ASN A 718 -7.20 13.13 -6.78
CA ASN A 718 -6.36 13.02 -5.58
C ASN A 718 -4.87 12.96 -5.89
N THR A 719 -4.49 12.28 -6.97
CA THR A 719 -3.08 11.93 -7.25
C THR A 719 -2.70 12.10 -8.72
N ALA A 720 -1.40 12.24 -9.01
CA ALA A 720 -0.88 12.17 -10.38
C ALA A 720 -1.24 10.84 -11.09
N THR A 721 -1.37 9.75 -10.34
CA THR A 721 -1.84 8.44 -10.84
C THR A 721 -3.27 8.52 -11.40
N ASP A 722 -4.17 9.30 -10.78
CA ASP A 722 -5.53 9.51 -11.30
C ASP A 722 -5.51 10.23 -12.65
N VAL A 723 -4.67 11.27 -12.75
CA VAL A 723 -4.48 12.05 -13.98
C VAL A 723 -3.95 11.15 -15.09
N ALA A 724 -2.93 10.34 -14.79
CA ALA A 724 -2.37 9.38 -15.73
C ALA A 724 -3.41 8.35 -16.20
N TYR A 725 -4.21 7.81 -15.27
CA TYR A 725 -5.27 6.85 -15.60
C TYR A 725 -6.32 7.45 -16.56
N LEU A 726 -6.82 8.65 -16.25
CA LEU A 726 -7.78 9.35 -17.11
C LEU A 726 -7.19 9.62 -18.51
N ALA A 727 -5.94 10.06 -18.58
CA ALA A 727 -5.26 10.35 -19.84
C ALA A 727 -5.05 9.09 -20.70
N VAL A 728 -4.64 7.97 -20.08
CA VAL A 728 -4.47 6.68 -20.76
C VAL A 728 -5.80 6.17 -21.31
N GLU A 729 -6.86 6.21 -20.50
CA GLU A 729 -8.19 5.74 -20.92
C GLU A 729 -8.81 6.62 -22.01
N ALA A 730 -8.57 7.94 -21.98
CA ALA A 730 -8.97 8.86 -23.05
C ALA A 730 -8.21 8.58 -24.36
N ARG A 731 -6.89 8.31 -24.29
CA ARG A 731 -6.09 7.93 -25.45
C ARG A 731 -6.61 6.63 -26.08
N ARG A 732 -6.88 5.61 -25.26
CA ARG A 732 -7.45 4.34 -25.71
C ARG A 732 -8.80 4.55 -26.38
N GLN A 733 -9.71 5.33 -25.78
CA GLN A 733 -11.00 5.63 -26.38
C GLN A 733 -10.85 6.32 -27.75
N ARG A 734 -9.96 7.31 -27.87
CA ARG A 734 -9.70 8.01 -29.13
C ARG A 734 -9.18 7.06 -30.22
N GLN A 735 -8.32 6.11 -29.87
CA GLN A 735 -7.78 5.13 -30.80
C GLN A 735 -8.85 4.15 -31.30
N HIS A 736 -9.74 3.70 -30.42
CA HIS A 736 -10.80 2.74 -30.78
C HIS A 736 -11.98 3.42 -31.49
N THR A 737 -12.34 4.64 -31.07
CA THR A 737 -13.50 5.39 -31.58
C THR A 737 -13.13 6.86 -31.83
N PRO A 738 -12.49 7.19 -32.97
CA PRO A 738 -11.99 8.54 -33.25
C PRO A 738 -13.06 9.65 -33.24
N THR A 739 -14.31 9.32 -33.57
CA THR A 739 -15.46 10.26 -33.52
C THR A 739 -15.88 10.62 -32.09
N GLN A 740 -15.48 9.82 -31.10
CA GLN A 740 -15.71 10.01 -29.68
C GLN A 740 -14.39 10.38 -28.97
N TRP A 741 -13.60 11.24 -29.62
CA TRP A 741 -12.34 11.69 -29.06
C TRP A 741 -12.55 12.42 -27.73
N VAL A 742 -11.57 12.26 -26.84
CA VAL A 742 -11.52 12.95 -25.55
C VAL A 742 -10.11 13.50 -25.35
N GLN A 743 -10.01 14.71 -24.83
CA GLN A 743 -8.78 15.33 -24.33
C GLN A 743 -8.85 15.44 -22.81
N VAL A 744 -7.74 15.11 -22.16
CA VAL A 744 -7.55 15.21 -20.72
C VAL A 744 -6.36 16.13 -20.50
N SER A 745 -6.55 17.19 -19.70
CA SER A 745 -5.53 18.20 -19.43
C SER A 745 -5.48 18.49 -17.95
N ASP A 746 -4.31 18.34 -17.33
CA ASP A 746 -4.09 18.85 -15.97
C ASP A 746 -3.98 20.37 -16.03
N ILE A 747 -4.93 21.06 -15.40
CA ILE A 747 -5.00 22.53 -15.34
C ILE A 747 -4.65 23.07 -13.94
N THR A 748 -4.08 22.23 -13.08
CA THR A 748 -3.78 22.55 -11.68
C THR A 748 -2.82 23.74 -11.58
N GLY A 749 -1.75 23.76 -12.37
CA GLY A 749 -0.75 24.83 -12.35
C GLY A 749 -1.19 26.14 -13.01
N SER A 750 -2.16 26.08 -13.93
CA SER A 750 -2.70 27.26 -14.63
C SER A 750 -3.92 27.87 -13.94
N THR A 751 -4.40 27.28 -12.85
CA THR A 751 -5.57 27.74 -12.09
C THR A 751 -5.28 27.80 -10.61
N CYS A 752 -6.10 28.53 -9.86
CA CYS A 752 -6.06 28.54 -8.40
C CYS A 752 -7.44 28.36 -7.81
N CYS A 753 -7.51 27.92 -6.55
CA CYS A 753 -8.77 27.64 -5.88
C CYS A 753 -8.75 28.12 -4.43
N ILE A 754 -9.77 28.87 -4.04
CA ILE A 754 -10.00 29.27 -2.65
C ILE A 754 -11.24 28.55 -2.12
N GLY A 755 -11.08 27.76 -1.06
CA GLY A 755 -12.19 27.28 -0.25
C GLY A 755 -12.66 28.41 0.67
N LEU A 756 -13.77 29.06 0.35
CA LEU A 756 -14.38 30.08 1.19
C LEU A 756 -15.52 29.45 1.98
N TRP A 757 -15.24 29.07 3.23
CA TRP A 757 -16.17 28.27 4.03
C TRP A 757 -16.43 28.87 5.41
N GLY A 758 -17.65 28.66 5.89
CA GLY A 758 -18.13 29.11 7.19
C GLY A 758 -19.50 29.78 7.09
N PRO A 759 -20.22 29.93 8.21
CA PRO A 759 -21.59 30.45 8.21
C PRO A 759 -21.72 31.87 7.63
N ARG A 760 -20.64 32.66 7.59
CA ARG A 760 -20.63 34.03 7.05
C ARG A 760 -20.13 34.13 5.61
N SER A 761 -19.81 33.02 4.94
CA SER A 761 -19.27 33.01 3.57
C SER A 761 -20.17 33.75 2.56
N ARG A 762 -21.49 33.63 2.67
CA ARG A 762 -22.45 34.33 1.79
C ARG A 762 -22.39 35.85 1.93
N ALA A 763 -22.24 36.36 3.15
CA ALA A 763 -22.11 37.80 3.39
C ALA A 763 -20.84 38.36 2.71
N VAL A 764 -19.74 37.60 2.75
CA VAL A 764 -18.49 37.96 2.06
C VAL A 764 -18.70 38.05 0.55
N ILE A 765 -19.27 37.01 -0.09
CA ILE A 765 -19.46 37.02 -1.54
C ILE A 765 -20.42 38.14 -1.98
N ARG A 766 -21.51 38.40 -1.24
CA ARG A 766 -22.46 39.49 -1.55
C ARG A 766 -21.80 40.87 -1.62
N ALA A 767 -20.75 41.11 -0.84
CA ALA A 767 -20.04 42.38 -0.85
C ALA A 767 -19.17 42.58 -2.11
N VAL A 768 -18.89 41.52 -2.88
CA VAL A 768 -17.96 41.55 -4.02
C VAL A 768 -18.52 40.93 -5.30
N SER A 769 -19.78 40.52 -5.32
CA SER A 769 -20.43 39.89 -6.47
C SER A 769 -21.88 40.32 -6.58
N ASN A 770 -22.32 40.61 -7.80
CA ASN A 770 -23.73 40.83 -8.13
C ASN A 770 -24.45 39.55 -8.60
N ASP A 771 -23.70 38.48 -8.89
CA ASP A 771 -24.29 37.18 -9.24
C ASP A 771 -25.04 36.56 -8.04
N ASP A 772 -26.11 35.78 -8.31
CA ASP A 772 -26.92 35.17 -7.25
C ASP A 772 -26.31 33.88 -6.70
N PHE A 773 -25.85 33.90 -5.43
CA PHE A 773 -25.32 32.75 -4.69
C PHE A 773 -26.33 32.17 -3.67
N SER A 774 -27.62 32.43 -3.88
CA SER A 774 -28.72 31.80 -3.13
C SER A 774 -28.74 30.28 -3.30
N THR A 775 -29.45 29.59 -2.40
CA THR A 775 -29.59 28.13 -2.52
C THR A 775 -30.33 27.71 -3.78
N THR A 776 -31.23 28.56 -4.29
CA THR A 776 -31.97 28.31 -5.52
C THR A 776 -31.09 28.46 -6.75
N ALA A 777 -30.28 29.52 -6.83
CA ALA A 777 -29.44 29.77 -8.01
C ALA A 777 -28.18 28.91 -8.07
N LEU A 778 -27.64 28.48 -6.92
CA LEU A 778 -26.53 27.55 -6.86
C LEU A 778 -26.76 26.52 -5.74
N PRO A 779 -27.54 25.45 -5.99
CA PRO A 779 -27.79 24.36 -5.03
C PRO A 779 -26.51 23.68 -4.51
N TYR A 780 -26.59 22.96 -3.39
CA TYR A 780 -25.44 22.16 -2.96
C TYR A 780 -25.08 21.10 -4.01
N MET A 781 -23.79 20.83 -4.23
CA MET A 781 -23.28 19.98 -5.32
C MET A 781 -23.62 20.50 -6.72
N SER A 782 -23.60 21.82 -6.90
CA SER A 782 -23.71 22.45 -8.22
C SER A 782 -22.55 23.41 -8.50
N VAL A 783 -22.33 23.70 -9.78
CA VAL A 783 -21.27 24.56 -10.31
C VAL A 783 -21.87 25.63 -11.21
N LYS A 784 -21.33 26.85 -11.16
CA LYS A 784 -21.66 27.90 -12.13
C LYS A 784 -20.46 28.79 -12.44
N ARG A 785 -20.52 29.47 -13.59
CA ARG A 785 -19.70 30.64 -13.87
C ARG A 785 -20.32 31.87 -13.20
N ALA A 786 -19.49 32.74 -12.66
CA ALA A 786 -19.89 33.99 -12.03
C ALA A 786 -18.73 35.00 -12.06
N THR A 787 -18.93 36.15 -11.43
CA THR A 787 -17.90 37.18 -11.29
C THR A 787 -17.70 37.59 -9.84
N ILE A 788 -16.44 37.79 -9.42
CA ILE A 788 -16.11 38.38 -8.12
C ILE A 788 -15.17 39.56 -8.37
N ALA A 789 -15.65 40.77 -8.04
CA ALA A 789 -14.93 42.03 -8.23
C ALA A 789 -14.35 42.20 -9.65
N GLY A 790 -15.13 41.80 -10.66
CA GLY A 790 -14.75 41.85 -12.08
C GLY A 790 -13.94 40.63 -12.58
N ILE A 791 -13.55 39.71 -11.70
CA ILE A 791 -12.80 38.51 -12.06
C ILE A 791 -13.76 37.40 -12.47
N PRO A 792 -13.57 36.74 -13.64
CA PRO A 792 -14.32 35.55 -13.99
C PRO A 792 -13.92 34.38 -13.08
N ILE A 793 -14.92 33.74 -12.47
CA ILE A 793 -14.72 32.60 -11.58
C ILE A 793 -15.65 31.43 -11.94
N THR A 794 -15.21 30.23 -11.59
CA THR A 794 -16.06 29.04 -11.49
C THR A 794 -16.31 28.77 -10.01
N ALA A 795 -17.56 28.85 -9.57
CA ALA A 795 -17.96 28.58 -8.20
C ALA A 795 -18.56 27.18 -8.09
N LEU A 796 -17.95 26.33 -7.26
CA LEU A 796 -18.45 25.00 -6.94
C LEU A 796 -18.99 25.01 -5.51
N ARG A 797 -20.30 24.78 -5.33
CA ARG A 797 -20.90 24.73 -4.00
C ARG A 797 -20.71 23.36 -3.36
N LYS A 798 -19.51 23.15 -2.80
CA LYS A 798 -19.16 22.01 -1.95
C LYS A 798 -18.19 22.45 -0.85
N SER A 799 -18.05 21.63 0.18
CA SER A 799 -17.20 21.95 1.33
C SER A 799 -16.55 20.71 1.93
N TYR A 800 -15.21 20.69 1.91
CA TYR A 800 -14.42 19.62 2.53
C TYR A 800 -14.41 19.71 4.07
N VAL A 801 -14.80 20.87 4.62
CA VAL A 801 -14.85 21.11 6.07
C VAL A 801 -16.26 21.05 6.66
N GLY A 802 -17.29 20.81 5.84
CA GLY A 802 -18.66 20.63 6.32
C GLY A 802 -19.43 21.89 6.69
N GLU A 803 -19.05 23.04 6.14
CA GLU A 803 -19.70 24.33 6.39
C GLU A 803 -20.20 24.96 5.09
N LEU A 804 -21.16 25.88 5.18
CA LEU A 804 -21.64 26.67 4.05
C LEU A 804 -20.48 27.35 3.31
N GLY A 805 -20.51 27.32 1.99
CA GLY A 805 -19.61 28.11 1.16
C GLY A 805 -19.31 27.45 -0.18
N TRP A 806 -18.19 27.84 -0.78
CA TRP A 806 -17.83 27.47 -2.14
C TRP A 806 -16.33 27.26 -2.29
N GLU A 807 -15.97 26.40 -3.24
CA GLU A 807 -14.67 26.45 -3.90
C GLU A 807 -14.77 27.46 -5.02
N VAL A 808 -13.96 28.51 -4.94
CA VAL A 808 -13.93 29.63 -5.89
C VAL A 808 -12.66 29.50 -6.72
N GLN A 809 -12.83 29.19 -8.01
CA GLN A 809 -11.73 28.89 -8.91
C GLN A 809 -11.59 29.94 -10.00
N THR A 810 -10.37 30.23 -10.41
CA THR A 810 -10.06 31.16 -11.51
C THR A 810 -8.70 30.84 -12.14
N SER A 811 -8.34 31.54 -13.22
CA SER A 811 -7.00 31.52 -13.82
C SER A 811 -5.97 32.00 -12.81
N ALA A 812 -4.78 31.39 -12.80
CA ALA A 812 -3.72 31.74 -11.87
C ALA A 812 -3.37 33.25 -11.90
N GLU A 813 -3.47 33.89 -13.07
CA GLU A 813 -3.20 35.32 -13.25
C GLU A 813 -4.10 36.24 -12.42
N TYR A 814 -5.34 35.82 -12.13
CA TYR A 814 -6.31 36.60 -11.36
C TYR A 814 -6.29 36.27 -9.87
N GLY A 815 -5.58 35.22 -9.47
CA GLY A 815 -5.62 34.68 -8.10
C GLY A 815 -5.28 35.71 -7.03
N SER A 816 -4.21 36.50 -7.22
CA SER A 816 -3.81 37.54 -6.26
C SER A 816 -4.92 38.60 -6.06
N ARG A 817 -5.56 39.04 -7.15
CA ARG A 817 -6.67 40.01 -7.09
C ARG A 817 -7.93 39.42 -6.47
N LEU A 818 -8.20 38.13 -6.71
CA LEU A 818 -9.32 37.40 -6.11
C LEU A 818 -9.14 37.30 -4.59
N TRP A 819 -7.95 36.91 -4.15
CA TRP A 819 -7.59 36.87 -2.74
C TRP A 819 -7.82 38.22 -2.06
N ASP A 820 -7.28 39.31 -2.61
CA ASP A 820 -7.41 40.64 -2.03
C ASP A 820 -8.89 41.10 -1.97
N ALA A 821 -9.72 40.74 -2.96
CA ALA A 821 -11.15 41.06 -2.94
C ALA A 821 -11.87 40.38 -1.77
N LEU A 822 -11.72 39.06 -1.67
CA LEU A 822 -12.36 38.24 -0.64
C LEU A 822 -11.83 38.61 0.75
N TRP A 823 -10.52 38.84 0.85
CA TRP A 823 -9.88 39.24 2.10
C TRP A 823 -10.44 40.54 2.64
N GLN A 824 -10.52 41.59 1.82
CA GLN A 824 -11.05 42.89 2.25
C GLN A 824 -12.54 42.81 2.60
N ALA A 825 -13.33 42.13 1.78
CA ALA A 825 -14.77 41.95 2.02
C ALA A 825 -15.06 41.11 3.27
N GLY A 826 -14.19 40.16 3.59
CA GLY A 826 -14.35 39.26 4.73
C GLY A 826 -13.94 39.83 6.08
N LYS A 827 -13.08 40.86 6.12
CA LYS A 827 -12.58 41.47 7.37
C LYS A 827 -13.70 41.83 8.36
N PRO A 828 -14.79 42.55 7.98
CA PRO A 828 -15.89 42.87 8.90
C PRO A 828 -16.62 41.63 9.45
N HIS A 829 -16.50 40.49 8.77
CA HIS A 829 -17.13 39.24 9.13
C HIS A 829 -16.21 38.33 9.98
N GLY A 830 -14.99 38.79 10.28
CA GLY A 830 -14.00 38.04 11.05
C GLY A 830 -13.30 36.96 10.23
N LEU A 831 -13.13 37.19 8.92
CA LEU A 831 -12.44 36.29 8.01
C LEU A 831 -10.98 36.09 8.42
N ILE A 832 -10.52 34.85 8.27
CA ILE A 832 -9.11 34.47 8.42
C ILE A 832 -8.64 33.65 7.22
N ALA A 833 -7.33 33.51 7.06
CA ALA A 833 -6.75 32.43 6.28
C ALA A 833 -6.62 31.21 7.20
N ALA A 834 -6.94 30.01 6.70
CA ALA A 834 -6.87 28.77 7.47
C ALA A 834 -6.09 27.70 6.70
N GLY A 835 -5.30 26.92 7.44
CA GLY A 835 -4.35 25.97 6.91
C GLY A 835 -4.83 24.52 6.96
N ARG A 836 -3.98 23.64 6.41
CA ARG A 836 -4.28 22.22 6.21
C ARG A 836 -4.50 21.45 7.51
N SER A 837 -3.89 21.86 8.62
CA SER A 837 -4.11 21.23 9.93
C SER A 837 -5.57 21.33 10.36
N ALA A 838 -6.17 22.52 10.22
CA ALA A 838 -7.58 22.73 10.54
C ALA A 838 -8.47 22.00 9.52
N MET A 839 -8.14 22.09 8.22
CA MET A 839 -8.88 21.37 7.18
C MET A 839 -8.95 19.86 7.44
N ASN A 840 -7.83 19.23 7.79
CA ASN A 840 -7.76 17.80 8.09
C ASN A 840 -8.56 17.42 9.34
N ALA A 841 -8.58 18.27 10.37
CA ALA A 841 -9.42 18.03 11.53
C ALA A 841 -10.92 18.09 11.17
N LEU A 842 -11.32 19.16 10.48
CA LEU A 842 -12.72 19.40 10.15
C LEU A 842 -13.29 18.41 9.12
N ARG A 843 -12.48 17.90 8.19
CA ARG A 843 -12.91 16.86 7.24
C ARG A 843 -13.17 15.52 7.93
N LEU A 844 -12.33 15.15 8.90
CA LEU A 844 -12.49 13.91 9.66
C LEU A 844 -13.74 13.99 10.54
N GLU A 845 -14.01 15.16 11.15
CA GLU A 845 -15.27 15.39 11.86
C GLU A 845 -16.51 15.18 10.97
N LYS A 846 -16.39 15.43 9.66
CA LYS A 846 -17.43 15.17 8.66
C LYS A 846 -17.43 13.77 8.08
N GLY A 847 -16.55 12.89 8.56
CA GLY A 847 -16.38 11.55 8.07
C GLY A 847 -16.03 11.46 6.59
N ILE A 848 -15.36 12.48 6.05
CA ILE A 848 -14.88 12.45 4.67
C ILE A 848 -13.58 11.64 4.66
N ARG A 849 -13.53 10.60 3.81
CA ARG A 849 -12.37 9.73 3.66
C ARG A 849 -11.29 10.39 2.79
N THR A 850 -10.08 9.86 2.83
CA THR A 850 -8.97 10.27 1.96
C THR A 850 -8.36 9.03 1.30
N TYR A 851 -8.43 8.98 -0.03
CA TYR A 851 -7.78 7.93 -0.82
C TYR A 851 -6.26 7.91 -0.57
N GLY A 852 -5.67 6.71 -0.60
CA GLY A 852 -4.26 6.47 -0.31
C GLY A 852 -3.94 6.33 1.19
N VAL A 853 -4.90 6.63 2.07
CA VAL A 853 -4.74 6.52 3.53
C VAL A 853 -5.90 5.76 4.16
N ASP A 854 -7.12 6.30 4.05
CA ASP A 854 -8.30 5.68 4.66
C ASP A 854 -8.81 4.50 3.81
N MET A 855 -8.65 4.58 2.49
CA MET A 855 -8.99 3.53 1.51
C MET A 855 -8.00 3.50 0.36
N THR A 856 -7.86 2.34 -0.26
CA THR A 856 -6.89 2.00 -1.32
C THR A 856 -7.48 0.88 -2.19
N THR A 857 -6.71 0.36 -3.16
CA THR A 857 -7.14 -0.77 -4.00
C THR A 857 -7.29 -2.10 -3.26
N GLU A 858 -6.97 -2.16 -1.96
CA GLU A 858 -7.30 -3.33 -1.14
C GLU A 858 -8.76 -3.35 -0.69
N HIS A 859 -9.45 -2.22 -0.76
CA HIS A 859 -10.73 -1.99 -0.09
C HIS A 859 -11.84 -1.78 -1.11
N ASP A 860 -13.03 -2.35 -0.85
CA ASP A 860 -14.24 -2.05 -1.62
C ASP A 860 -15.09 -0.95 -0.96
N PRO A 861 -16.07 -0.38 -1.68
CA PRO A 861 -16.91 0.70 -1.17
C PRO A 861 -17.79 0.32 0.04
N LEU A 862 -18.16 -0.96 0.21
CA LEU A 862 -18.92 -1.41 1.38
C LEU A 862 -18.03 -1.43 2.63
N GLU A 863 -16.82 -1.97 2.51
CA GLU A 863 -15.80 -1.99 3.56
C GLU A 863 -15.47 -0.56 4.04
N ALA A 864 -15.27 0.38 3.11
CA ALA A 864 -14.86 1.76 3.40
C ALA A 864 -16.00 2.70 3.86
N GLY A 865 -17.26 2.25 3.79
CA GLY A 865 -18.43 3.06 4.14
C GLY A 865 -18.79 4.15 3.12
N VAL A 866 -18.37 3.97 1.87
CA VAL A 866 -18.59 4.93 0.76
C VAL A 866 -19.47 4.36 -0.35
N PHE A 867 -20.21 3.29 -0.06
CA PHE A 867 -21.11 2.63 -1.02
C PHE A 867 -22.23 3.55 -1.55
N HIS A 868 -22.56 4.62 -0.82
CA HIS A 868 -23.51 5.65 -1.28
C HIS A 868 -23.03 6.41 -2.53
N LEU A 869 -21.77 6.26 -2.93
CA LEU A 869 -21.20 6.82 -4.17
C LEU A 869 -21.32 5.85 -5.35
N VAL A 870 -21.94 4.68 -5.18
CA VAL A 870 -22.13 3.68 -6.21
C VAL A 870 -23.58 3.66 -6.65
N ASP A 871 -23.82 3.87 -7.94
CA ASP A 871 -25.11 3.62 -8.59
C ASP A 871 -25.07 2.23 -9.23
N LEU A 872 -25.53 1.22 -8.48
CA LEU A 872 -25.59 -0.17 -8.96
C LEU A 872 -26.59 -0.36 -10.12
N ASP A 873 -27.59 0.52 -10.21
CA ASP A 873 -28.69 0.44 -11.16
C ASP A 873 -28.41 1.25 -12.44
N LYS A 874 -27.28 1.97 -12.47
CA LYS A 874 -26.76 2.65 -13.66
C LYS A 874 -26.84 1.73 -14.86
N LYS A 875 -27.53 2.17 -15.92
CA LYS A 875 -27.83 1.32 -17.08
C LYS A 875 -26.56 0.97 -17.85
N GLU A 876 -25.67 1.93 -18.03
CA GLU A 876 -24.40 1.75 -18.69
C GLU A 876 -23.44 0.89 -17.84
N GLU A 877 -22.54 0.18 -18.53
CA GLU A 877 -21.46 -0.53 -17.87
C GLU A 877 -20.38 0.43 -17.37
N TYR A 878 -19.86 0.16 -16.18
CA TYR A 878 -18.71 0.87 -15.60
C TYR A 878 -17.70 -0.10 -15.00
N VAL A 879 -16.46 0.34 -14.86
CA VAL A 879 -15.37 -0.49 -14.32
C VAL A 879 -15.71 -0.96 -12.90
N GLY A 880 -15.74 -2.28 -12.69
CA GLY A 880 -16.01 -2.89 -11.39
C GLY A 880 -17.48 -3.15 -11.07
N LYS A 881 -18.43 -2.76 -11.93
CA LYS A 881 -19.88 -2.95 -11.73
C LYS A 881 -20.26 -4.41 -11.42
N ALA A 882 -19.82 -5.35 -12.24
CA ALA A 882 -20.11 -6.77 -12.07
C ALA A 882 -19.63 -7.32 -10.70
N ALA A 883 -18.44 -6.89 -10.26
CA ALA A 883 -17.90 -7.30 -8.96
C ALA A 883 -18.75 -6.76 -7.80
N LEU A 884 -19.18 -5.49 -7.89
CA LEU A 884 -20.06 -4.89 -6.87
C LEU A 884 -21.47 -5.47 -6.87
N GLN A 885 -22.05 -5.78 -8.03
CA GLN A 885 -23.34 -6.46 -8.12
C GLN A 885 -23.27 -7.84 -7.47
N SER A 886 -22.22 -8.62 -7.76
CA SER A 886 -21.98 -9.91 -7.11
C SER A 886 -21.80 -9.78 -5.58
N ALA A 887 -21.08 -8.76 -5.12
CA ALA A 887 -20.91 -8.51 -3.68
C ALA A 887 -22.22 -8.11 -3.00
N ALA A 888 -23.03 -7.25 -3.64
CA ALA A 888 -24.32 -6.82 -3.12
C ALA A 888 -25.34 -7.97 -3.05
N GLN A 889 -25.37 -8.85 -4.05
CA GLN A 889 -26.25 -10.02 -4.09
C GLN A 889 -25.97 -11.02 -2.96
N ARG A 890 -24.71 -11.16 -2.55
CA ARG A 890 -24.30 -12.08 -1.47
C ARG A 890 -24.87 -11.71 -0.10
N LYS A 891 -25.28 -10.44 0.13
CA LYS A 891 -25.81 -9.93 1.41
C LYS A 891 -24.97 -10.27 2.65
N GLN A 892 -23.68 -10.55 2.48
CA GLN A 892 -22.78 -10.85 3.58
C GLN A 892 -22.26 -9.54 4.18
N PRO A 893 -22.19 -9.42 5.52
CA PRO A 893 -21.55 -8.28 6.14
C PRO A 893 -20.06 -8.26 5.77
N PRO A 894 -19.46 -7.09 5.56
CA PRO A 894 -18.04 -7.00 5.21
C PRO A 894 -17.16 -7.52 6.36
N LEU A 895 -16.12 -8.28 6.03
CA LEU A 895 -15.22 -8.90 7.01
C LEU A 895 -14.42 -7.88 7.81
N ARG A 896 -14.19 -6.70 7.23
CA ARG A 896 -13.58 -5.53 7.86
C ARG A 896 -14.36 -4.28 7.49
N ARG A 897 -14.29 -3.26 8.35
CA ARG A 897 -14.90 -1.94 8.10
C ARG A 897 -13.96 -0.85 8.57
N LEU A 898 -13.97 0.27 7.86
CA LEU A 898 -13.36 1.49 8.33
C LEU A 898 -14.26 2.10 9.40
N ARG A 899 -13.72 2.37 10.59
CA ARG A 899 -14.46 2.84 11.77
C ARG A 899 -13.86 4.14 12.31
N CYS A 900 -14.72 5.06 12.72
CA CYS A 900 -14.31 6.23 13.48
C CYS A 900 -14.11 5.84 14.95
N LEU A 901 -13.02 6.32 15.54
CA LEU A 901 -12.63 6.13 16.93
C LEU A 901 -12.53 7.49 17.61
N THR A 902 -12.99 7.59 18.84
CA THR A 902 -12.72 8.74 19.72
C THR A 902 -11.91 8.29 20.91
N ILE A 903 -10.86 9.03 21.25
CA ILE A 903 -9.97 8.68 22.36
C ILE A 903 -10.63 9.11 23.67
N ASP A 904 -10.71 8.17 24.62
CA ASP A 904 -11.56 8.28 25.79
C ASP A 904 -11.04 9.31 26.82
N ASP A 905 -9.72 9.45 26.93
CA ASP A 905 -9.09 10.38 27.86
C ASP A 905 -9.12 11.85 27.39
N GLY A 906 -9.54 12.09 26.14
CA GLY A 906 -9.68 13.42 25.55
C GLY A 906 -8.37 14.15 25.22
N HIS A 907 -7.19 13.55 25.40
CA HIS A 907 -5.91 14.25 25.19
C HIS A 907 -4.78 13.41 24.56
N SER A 908 -4.81 12.08 24.65
CA SER A 908 -3.79 11.22 24.04
C SER A 908 -3.90 11.21 22.52
N MET A 909 -3.02 11.96 21.86
CA MET A 909 -2.91 11.97 20.40
C MET A 909 -2.27 10.68 19.88
N VAL A 910 -2.76 10.24 18.73
CA VAL A 910 -2.14 9.23 17.85
C VAL A 910 -1.95 9.85 16.47
N MET A 911 -1.18 9.23 15.57
CA MET A 911 -0.69 9.89 14.35
C MET A 911 -0.90 9.09 13.05
N GLY A 912 -1.36 7.85 13.12
CA GLY A 912 -1.51 6.95 11.98
C GLY A 912 -0.56 5.77 12.06
N LYS A 913 -1.01 4.62 11.58
CA LYS A 913 -0.32 3.32 11.53
C LYS A 913 -0.19 2.60 12.88
N GLU A 914 -0.64 3.17 13.98
CA GLU A 914 -0.66 2.48 15.26
C GLU A 914 -1.60 1.26 15.24
N PRO A 915 -1.24 0.14 15.89
CA PRO A 915 -2.09 -1.04 15.95
C PRO A 915 -3.28 -0.79 16.87
N VAL A 916 -4.43 -1.37 16.49
CA VAL A 916 -5.66 -1.32 17.28
C VAL A 916 -6.01 -2.72 17.77
N TYR A 917 -6.21 -2.83 19.08
CA TYR A 917 -6.50 -4.05 19.81
C TYR A 917 -7.98 -4.15 20.17
N PHE A 918 -8.51 -5.37 20.05
CA PHE A 918 -9.85 -5.75 20.50
C PHE A 918 -9.79 -7.15 21.10
N GLY A 919 -10.28 -7.33 22.33
CA GLY A 919 -10.16 -8.59 23.06
C GLY A 919 -8.70 -9.02 23.30
N GLY A 920 -7.80 -8.05 23.52
CA GLY A 920 -6.37 -8.30 23.80
C GLY A 920 -5.52 -8.69 22.59
N LYS A 921 -6.09 -8.70 21.38
CA LYS A 921 -5.36 -9.05 20.14
C LYS A 921 -5.30 -7.86 19.19
N PRO A 922 -4.19 -7.67 18.44
CA PRO A 922 -4.16 -6.69 17.37
C PRO A 922 -5.12 -7.15 16.26
N VAL A 923 -6.07 -6.30 15.90
CA VAL A 923 -7.12 -6.62 14.91
C VAL A 923 -7.22 -5.58 13.79
N GLY A 924 -6.46 -4.49 13.89
CA GLY A 924 -6.59 -3.34 13.03
C GLY A 924 -5.45 -2.36 13.19
N TYR A 925 -5.56 -1.24 12.49
CA TYR A 925 -4.58 -0.16 12.53
C TYR A 925 -5.24 1.19 12.26
N VAL A 926 -4.66 2.25 12.82
CA VAL A 926 -5.07 3.63 12.57
C VAL A 926 -4.66 4.05 11.16
N THR A 927 -5.55 4.74 10.45
CA THR A 927 -5.32 5.33 9.13
C THR A 927 -5.03 6.82 9.27
N THR A 928 -6.07 7.62 9.48
CA THR A 928 -5.98 9.05 9.82
C THR A 928 -6.17 9.27 11.31
N ALA A 929 -5.44 10.23 11.90
CA ALA A 929 -5.71 10.75 13.25
C ALA A 929 -5.61 12.28 13.31
N VAL A 930 -6.50 12.91 14.08
CA VAL A 930 -6.56 14.37 14.29
C VAL A 930 -7.05 14.69 15.70
N PHE A 931 -6.88 15.94 16.13
CA PHE A 931 -7.68 16.45 17.24
C PHE A 931 -8.97 17.02 16.67
N SER A 932 -10.12 16.48 17.07
CA SER A 932 -11.43 17.03 16.71
C SER A 932 -11.70 18.23 17.62
N TYR A 933 -11.61 19.43 17.07
CA TYR A 933 -11.80 20.68 17.82
C TYR A 933 -13.26 20.90 18.19
N THR A 934 -14.20 20.39 17.38
CA THR A 934 -15.63 20.53 17.64
C THR A 934 -16.10 19.58 18.73
N THR A 935 -15.59 18.33 18.75
CA THR A 935 -15.92 17.34 19.79
C THR A 935 -14.93 17.29 20.97
N LYS A 936 -13.87 18.12 20.89
CA LYS A 936 -12.90 18.42 21.97
C LYS A 936 -12.11 17.19 22.44
N ARG A 937 -11.77 16.30 21.51
CA ARG A 937 -11.01 15.09 21.80
C ARG A 937 -10.26 14.60 20.55
N PRO A 938 -9.16 13.83 20.71
CA PRO A 938 -8.57 13.12 19.60
C PRO A 938 -9.58 12.18 18.95
N ALA A 939 -9.52 12.11 17.63
CA ALA A 939 -10.33 11.23 16.81
C ALA A 939 -9.46 10.59 15.72
N ALA A 940 -9.78 9.36 15.36
CA ALA A 940 -9.02 8.59 14.39
C ALA A 940 -9.94 7.70 13.56
N TYR A 941 -9.50 7.33 12.36
CA TYR A 941 -10.09 6.24 11.61
C TYR A 941 -9.23 4.99 11.75
N ALA A 942 -9.85 3.81 11.83
CA ALA A 942 -9.14 2.54 11.85
C ALA A 942 -9.87 1.47 11.05
N TRP A 943 -9.10 0.61 10.39
CA TRP A 943 -9.63 -0.64 9.82
C TRP A 943 -9.81 -1.65 10.94
N LEU A 944 -11.03 -2.14 11.14
CA LEU A 944 -11.37 -3.12 12.18
C LEU A 944 -12.19 -4.28 11.61
N PRO A 945 -12.22 -5.46 12.27
CA PRO A 945 -13.11 -6.54 11.88
C PRO A 945 -14.57 -6.08 11.87
N GLY A 946 -15.36 -6.54 10.89
CA GLY A 946 -16.76 -6.11 10.72
C GLY A 946 -17.66 -6.44 11.92
N ARG A 947 -17.25 -7.41 12.75
CA ARG A 947 -17.92 -7.75 14.02
C ARG A 947 -17.80 -6.67 15.09
N VAL A 948 -16.81 -5.77 15.01
CA VAL A 948 -16.67 -4.65 15.94
C VAL A 948 -17.68 -3.57 15.58
N ARG A 949 -18.49 -3.17 16.56
CA ARG A 949 -19.66 -2.31 16.43
C ARG A 949 -19.42 -0.94 17.07
N GLU A 950 -20.29 0.00 16.73
CA GLU A 950 -20.34 1.28 17.43
C GLU A 950 -20.64 1.05 18.92
N GLY A 951 -19.95 1.82 19.78
CA GLY A 951 -19.98 1.66 21.23
C GLY A 951 -18.96 0.68 21.79
N ASP A 952 -18.36 -0.20 20.97
CA ASP A 952 -17.32 -1.11 21.45
C ASP A 952 -16.05 -0.36 21.87
N ALA A 953 -15.43 -0.84 22.94
CA ALA A 953 -14.14 -0.36 23.40
C ALA A 953 -13.00 -1.05 22.66
N VAL A 954 -12.01 -0.26 22.23
CA VAL A 954 -10.77 -0.71 21.60
C VAL A 954 -9.58 -0.04 22.28
N VAL A 955 -8.38 -0.54 22.03
CA VAL A 955 -7.14 0.05 22.56
C VAL A 955 -6.16 0.29 21.42
N ILE A 956 -5.58 1.48 21.35
CA ILE A 956 -4.56 1.85 20.37
C ILE A 956 -3.21 1.84 21.08
N GLU A 957 -2.19 1.19 20.52
CA GLU A 957 -0.84 1.25 21.08
C GLU A 957 -0.02 2.38 20.46
N TYR A 958 0.44 3.33 21.28
CA TYR A 958 1.23 4.48 20.85
C TYR A 958 2.52 4.55 21.67
N PHE A 959 3.67 4.31 21.01
CA PHE A 959 4.98 4.18 21.67
C PHE A 959 4.96 3.19 22.86
N GLY A 960 4.29 2.04 22.66
CA GLY A 960 4.11 1.00 23.70
C GLY A 960 3.06 1.33 24.78
N ARG A 961 2.50 2.54 24.79
CA ARG A 961 1.42 2.94 25.71
C ARG A 961 0.06 2.56 25.14
N GLN A 962 -0.77 1.95 25.98
CA GLN A 962 -2.14 1.57 25.65
C GLN A 962 -3.10 2.77 25.82
N VAL A 963 -3.68 3.25 24.72
CA VAL A 963 -4.62 4.38 24.66
C VAL A 963 -6.03 3.86 24.40
N LYS A 964 -6.94 4.06 25.37
CA LYS A 964 -8.34 3.61 25.23
C LYS A 964 -9.12 4.49 24.27
N ALA A 965 -9.90 3.86 23.40
CA ALA A 965 -10.77 4.54 22.48
C ALA A 965 -12.10 3.80 22.31
N THR A 966 -13.14 4.55 21.95
CA THR A 966 -14.48 4.01 21.69
C THR A 966 -14.80 4.13 20.21
N VAL A 967 -15.34 3.06 19.62
CA VAL A 967 -15.88 3.09 18.25
C VAL A 967 -17.10 3.99 18.22
N SER A 968 -17.03 5.05 17.43
CA SER A 968 -18.07 6.09 17.34
C SER A 968 -18.75 6.08 15.98
N ALA A 969 -20.02 6.50 15.96
CA ALA A 969 -20.71 6.81 14.72
C ALA A 969 -20.04 7.99 14.01
N ASP A 970 -19.93 7.93 12.69
CA ASP A 970 -19.52 9.05 11.85
C ASP A 970 -20.69 9.52 10.95
N PRO A 971 -20.74 10.82 10.63
CA PRO A 971 -19.81 11.88 11.01
C PRO A 971 -19.97 12.33 12.47
N LEU A 972 -18.86 12.73 13.09
CA LEU A 972 -18.83 13.27 14.46
C LEU A 972 -19.52 14.63 14.59
N PHE A 973 -19.64 15.36 13.47
CA PHE A 973 -20.19 16.71 13.43
C PHE A 973 -21.27 16.87 12.35
N ASP A 974 -22.41 17.45 12.76
CA ASP A 974 -23.56 17.76 11.90
C ASP A 974 -23.96 16.58 10.99
N PRO A 975 -24.38 15.44 11.56
CA PRO A 975 -24.70 14.23 10.78
C PRO A 975 -25.85 14.39 9.80
N ARG A 976 -26.72 15.38 10.04
CA ARG A 976 -27.81 15.74 9.12
C ARG A 976 -27.36 16.67 7.98
N GLY A 977 -26.11 17.12 7.96
CA GLY A 977 -25.59 18.07 6.97
C GLY A 977 -26.31 19.42 6.96
N SER A 978 -26.99 19.78 8.05
CA SER A 978 -27.85 20.97 8.13
C SER A 978 -27.10 22.27 7.82
N LYS A 979 -25.80 22.33 8.13
CA LYS A 979 -24.97 23.49 7.85
C LYS A 979 -24.57 23.64 6.38
N LEU A 980 -24.52 22.55 5.62
CA LEU A 980 -24.25 22.57 4.17
C LEU A 980 -25.46 23.07 3.39
N HIS A 981 -26.66 22.72 3.86
CA HIS A 981 -27.94 23.02 3.21
C HIS A 981 -28.60 24.30 3.71
N ARG A 982 -27.96 25.05 4.61
CA ARG A 982 -28.56 26.23 5.28
C ARG A 982 -29.13 27.25 4.29
N GLU A 983 -30.42 27.55 4.44
CA GLU A 983 -31.15 28.58 3.71
C GLU A 983 -30.86 29.98 4.27
N ASP A 984 -31.19 31.00 3.48
CA ASP A 984 -31.02 32.40 3.84
C ASP A 984 -32.33 32.91 4.43
N THR A 985 -32.52 32.77 5.74
CA THR A 985 -33.81 33.11 6.37
C THR A 985 -33.94 34.59 6.77
N GLY A 986 -32.94 35.44 6.52
CA GLY A 986 -32.98 36.88 6.85
C GLY A 986 -33.22 37.20 8.34
N ALA A 987 -33.29 36.18 9.21
CA ALA A 987 -33.72 36.25 10.61
C ALA A 987 -32.59 35.89 11.58
N ASP A 988 -31.40 35.64 11.07
CA ASP A 988 -30.26 35.23 11.88
C ASP A 988 -29.50 36.47 12.37
N GLY A 989 -29.40 36.65 13.68
CA GLY A 989 -28.69 37.74 14.37
C GLY A 989 -27.17 37.83 14.13
N PHE A 990 -26.69 37.32 13.00
CA PHE A 990 -25.33 37.43 12.48
C PHE A 990 -25.19 38.48 11.36
N GLU A 991 -26.28 39.09 10.89
CA GLU A 991 -26.27 40.16 9.87
C GLU A 991 -25.77 41.52 10.39
N THR A 992 -25.78 41.75 11.69
CA THR A 992 -25.18 42.95 12.27
C THR A 992 -23.66 42.83 12.21
N PRO A 993 -22.94 43.77 11.55
CA PRO A 993 -21.48 43.82 11.65
C PRO A 993 -21.12 43.83 13.13
N LEU A 994 -20.19 42.96 13.56
CA LEU A 994 -19.58 43.08 14.87
C LEU A 994 -18.82 44.40 14.86
N LYS A 995 -19.48 45.49 15.29
CA LYS A 995 -18.83 46.76 15.61
C LYS A 995 -17.75 46.44 16.63
N ASN A 996 -16.49 46.45 16.17
CA ASN A 996 -15.27 46.54 16.96
C ASN A 996 -15.44 46.09 18.41
N ARG A 997 -15.47 44.78 18.63
CA ARG A 997 -14.98 44.21 19.88
C ARG A 997 -13.82 43.29 19.50
N LEU A 998 -12.72 43.99 19.18
CA LEU A 998 -11.32 43.58 19.05
C LEU A 998 -11.04 42.27 18.31
#